data_AF-A0A3D4EVB8-F1
#
_entry.id   AF-A0A3D4EVB8-F1
#
_cell.length_a   1.000
_cell.length_b   1.000
_cell.length_c   1.000
_cell.angle_alpha   90.00
_cell.angle_beta   90.00
_cell.angle_gamma   90.00
#
_symmetry.space_group_name_H-M   'P 1'
#
loop_
_entity.id
_entity.type
_entity.pdbx_description
1 polymer ?
#
loop_
_entity_poly.entity_id
_entity_poly.type
_entity_poly.pdbx_seq_one_letter_code
_entity_poly.pdbx_strand_id
1 'polypeptide(L)'
;ELYNAGPGPVDLSDWSLTDSENNLNKWEFPAGTSLIQNSYLIIFASGRDTENYVDPDGFLHTNFKLTTGGEYLALVEPNGTTIKSEYSPQFPSQFGDVSYGTFAEGSESTDLLENSNASVLIPQDGTLGLSWTFPVFDTQSWIRPETGTGVGFDNSRDYFPFIDINIGSQLSGNGTTAYVRIPFEIEDTTQISTLTFRARYDDGYVAYLNGKLITSRNAPNSPTWESRATANANENANIDEIDISSFITDLQNGINVLALHSLNRSAGSSDLLIDAELTATAPPTGPLLSGYLASPTPGSENLSGSANPGPEIINVSHTPKQPAENENIIVTASVSPRLITTGDVDLTYRVQYGSSTTIAMLDNGAGNDTFAGDSIYTATIPSSAYGQEDMVRWFITANDVSGSSSRAPLFLDQTGNNQSAQYFGTVTSDPSMSSDLPLLQWFSQNRSAGNTRGGTRASVYFQDRFYDNIFVRQRGQATNGSQSQKFDFNRGDSFYINEEMPSVGEININGRGADITYVRQTLAFDTHRLAGNESSLSYLWQLRVNGANDRVGIAIEQADGDYLDRYGYDEEGDLYKFVQRSNLNPVFFDTITGIEKKTGDKGNIDSAVDLVAGLNLPTPAQRRKWIIDNLDLPQIINYLAARSIIQDADDLRKNFYMYLDTRGDERWRLFPWDKDYTFGVRGDGGTFLPHPFFGDEEHKKQNANQWNILYDVIFEEPVTQRVYLRRLRTLMDEVLQPSSTPSTDRILEQLAQDIIGPASPPLSSNVNSLNSYLNSRRNILFNNYNSLIPSSQTSSPSLTLAEVEANPASGNQEEEFIRIHNNENTEIDISNWTLEGGVRFTFKAGTVIERNGDLYVTPSSKDFINRDTSPTGGEELLTASPYSGHLSNFSEILTLKNEDGVVVDTINTPNKPSDTQLYLVVSEIMYHPASPNGDAEYVELMNISDTKTLELGGVKFTEGIDFTFPDGTKLAPGARILVILDETTFEAVHGPGKPIAGIFQNGSRLNNGSDRIKLEDASNSSIQEFTYDDELPWPTGPDGGGFSLVLIEPTNSPDHDLSANWKQGSFVGGTPGEPEPSGFTGDPNADPDRDGLSNLLEYAFGTSPTQSQPSPFEVSVIGTSVQITTPINLAASDLTINLQSSNDLAVWIDASGDLPEVSRIDNGDGTASLTFLSDSEYLTSDDKLFFRLKVELN
;
A
#
# COMPACT_ATOMS: atom_id res chain seq x y z
N GLU A 1 12.89 -12.13 -9.00
CA GLU A 1 14.24 -12.47 -8.47
C GLU A 1 15.21 -12.67 -9.62
N LEU A 2 16.47 -12.29 -9.44
CA LEU A 2 17.56 -12.53 -10.40
C LEU A 2 18.63 -13.44 -9.79
N TYR A 3 19.28 -14.25 -10.63
CA TYR A 3 20.40 -15.13 -10.24
C TYR A 3 21.62 -14.90 -11.13
N ASN A 4 22.79 -14.73 -10.54
CA ASN A 4 24.05 -14.62 -11.29
C ASN A 4 24.78 -15.97 -11.39
N ALA A 5 24.58 -16.66 -12.51
CA ALA A 5 25.28 -17.90 -12.87
C ALA A 5 26.69 -17.68 -13.49
N GLY A 6 27.15 -16.43 -13.60
CA GLY A 6 28.40 -16.05 -14.24
C GLY A 6 29.65 -16.38 -13.40
N PRO A 7 30.86 -16.33 -13.99
CA PRO A 7 32.11 -16.67 -13.30
C PRO A 7 32.63 -15.60 -12.32
N GLY A 8 31.87 -14.52 -12.07
CA GLY A 8 32.28 -13.39 -11.24
C GLY A 8 31.10 -12.45 -10.91
N PRO A 9 31.31 -11.44 -10.04
CA PRO A 9 30.29 -10.46 -9.73
C PRO A 9 29.89 -9.67 -10.98
N VAL A 10 28.59 -9.38 -11.11
CA VAL A 10 28.03 -8.55 -12.15
C VAL A 10 27.58 -7.24 -11.52
N ASP A 11 28.03 -6.14 -12.10
CA ASP A 11 27.49 -4.82 -11.80
C ASP A 11 26.19 -4.66 -12.60
N LEU A 12 25.09 -4.48 -11.89
CA LEU A 12 23.77 -4.27 -12.46
C LEU A 12 23.45 -2.78 -12.59
N SER A 13 24.38 -1.88 -12.27
CA SER A 13 24.22 -0.44 -12.59
C SER A 13 23.85 -0.29 -14.07
N ASP A 14 22.85 0.53 -14.34
CA ASP A 14 22.32 0.83 -15.67
C ASP A 14 21.56 -0.33 -16.35
N TRP A 15 21.43 -1.51 -15.70
CA TRP A 15 20.53 -2.54 -16.18
C TRP A 15 19.09 -2.16 -15.86
N SER A 16 18.13 -2.68 -16.63
CA SER A 16 16.71 -2.39 -16.39
C SER A 16 15.89 -3.67 -16.17
N LEU A 17 14.85 -3.58 -15.35
CA LEU A 17 13.69 -4.47 -15.40
C LEU A 17 12.52 -3.76 -16.06
N THR A 18 11.76 -4.49 -16.85
CA THR A 18 10.53 -3.97 -17.46
C THR A 18 9.45 -5.03 -17.53
N ASP A 19 8.19 -4.62 -17.43
CA ASP A 19 7.00 -5.41 -17.73
C ASP A 19 6.40 -5.09 -19.13
N SER A 20 7.10 -4.28 -19.94
CA SER A 20 6.63 -3.77 -21.24
C SER A 20 7.60 -4.09 -22.38
N GLU A 21 7.12 -4.78 -23.42
CA GLU A 21 7.91 -5.06 -24.63
C GLU A 21 8.22 -3.79 -25.45
N ASN A 22 7.45 -2.73 -25.24
CA ASN A 22 7.59 -1.44 -25.94
C ASN A 22 8.42 -0.42 -25.15
N ASN A 23 8.69 -0.68 -23.87
CA ASN A 23 9.56 0.13 -23.03
C ASN A 23 10.51 -0.78 -22.26
N LEU A 24 11.68 -1.07 -22.83
CA LEU A 24 12.66 -2.01 -22.27
C LEU A 24 13.38 -1.47 -21.02
N ASN A 25 13.16 -0.20 -20.66
CA ASN A 25 13.96 0.53 -19.68
C ASN A 25 13.12 0.99 -18.48
N LYS A 26 11.93 0.40 -18.28
CA LYS A 26 10.88 0.94 -17.39
C LYS A 26 11.31 1.18 -15.94
N TRP A 27 12.20 0.34 -15.39
CA TRP A 27 12.80 0.53 -14.07
C TRP A 27 14.28 0.16 -14.11
N GLU A 28 15.16 1.10 -13.83
CA GLU A 28 16.61 0.87 -13.78
C GLU A 28 17.08 0.47 -12.38
N PHE A 29 18.09 -0.41 -12.30
CA PHE A 29 18.70 -0.77 -11.03
C PHE A 29 19.49 0.42 -10.47
N PRO A 30 19.38 0.72 -9.15
CA PRO A 30 20.14 1.81 -8.54
C PRO A 30 21.66 1.66 -8.76
N ALA A 31 22.34 2.77 -8.97
CA ALA A 31 23.80 2.78 -9.17
C ALA A 31 24.54 2.10 -8.02
N GLY A 32 25.48 1.21 -8.37
CA GLY A 32 26.23 0.39 -7.42
C GLY A 32 25.53 -0.91 -7.02
N THR A 33 24.37 -1.24 -7.60
CA THR A 33 23.73 -2.55 -7.39
C THR A 33 24.62 -3.63 -7.97
N SER A 34 25.26 -4.40 -7.09
CA SER A 34 26.12 -5.51 -7.49
C SER A 34 25.47 -6.84 -7.16
N LEU A 35 25.42 -7.75 -8.14
CA LEU A 35 25.02 -9.13 -7.92
C LEU A 35 26.26 -10.03 -7.97
N ILE A 36 26.75 -10.44 -6.81
CA ILE A 36 27.94 -11.27 -6.70
C ILE A 36 27.71 -12.67 -7.31
N GLN A 37 28.81 -13.36 -7.66
CA GLN A 37 28.74 -14.70 -8.26
C GLN A 37 27.94 -15.67 -7.39
N ASN A 38 27.11 -16.50 -8.04
CA ASN A 38 26.26 -17.54 -7.41
C ASN A 38 25.31 -16.99 -6.32
N SER A 39 24.87 -15.73 -6.45
CA SER A 39 23.94 -15.11 -5.51
C SER A 39 22.66 -14.67 -6.19
N TYR A 40 21.64 -14.45 -5.36
CA TYR A 40 20.30 -14.01 -5.75
C TYR A 40 20.06 -12.56 -5.35
N LEU A 41 19.27 -11.85 -6.15
CA LEU A 41 18.76 -10.52 -5.85
C LEU A 41 17.23 -10.55 -5.86
N ILE A 42 16.62 -10.21 -4.73
CA ILE A 42 15.17 -10.06 -4.60
C ILE A 42 14.80 -8.62 -4.91
N ILE A 43 13.80 -8.44 -5.76
CA ILE A 43 13.22 -7.15 -6.13
C ILE A 43 11.70 -7.29 -6.01
N PHE A 44 11.05 -6.35 -5.33
CA PHE A 44 9.60 -6.29 -5.19
C PHE A 44 8.97 -5.48 -6.30
N ALA A 45 8.07 -6.09 -7.08
CA ALA A 45 7.28 -5.37 -8.06
C ALA A 45 6.07 -4.66 -7.41
N SER A 46 6.35 -3.61 -6.62
CA SER A 46 5.36 -3.00 -5.73
C SER A 46 4.65 -1.78 -6.29
N GLY A 47 5.04 -1.28 -7.47
CA GLY A 47 4.53 -0.02 -8.02
C GLY A 47 4.71 1.14 -7.06
N ARG A 48 5.84 1.18 -6.34
CA ARG A 48 6.12 2.30 -5.46
C ARG A 48 6.68 3.41 -6.32
N ASP A 49 6.04 4.56 -6.23
CA ASP A 49 6.18 5.72 -7.11
C ASP A 49 7.44 6.56 -6.80
N THR A 50 8.48 5.92 -6.28
CA THR A 50 9.79 6.52 -5.99
C THR A 50 10.89 5.67 -6.58
N GLU A 51 11.61 6.20 -7.57
CA GLU A 51 12.73 5.51 -8.19
C GLU A 51 13.86 5.33 -7.16
N ASN A 52 14.47 4.14 -7.15
CA ASN A 52 15.46 3.71 -6.15
C ASN A 52 14.93 3.54 -4.71
N TYR A 53 13.62 3.38 -4.51
CA TYR A 53 13.12 2.99 -3.20
C TYR A 53 13.74 1.66 -2.76
N VAL A 54 14.56 1.74 -1.71
CA VAL A 54 15.07 0.61 -0.96
C VAL A 54 14.33 0.60 0.37
N ASP A 55 13.68 -0.50 0.71
CA ASP A 55 13.01 -0.61 1.99
C ASP A 55 14.02 -0.69 3.17
N PRO A 56 13.57 -0.54 4.43
CA PRO A 56 14.46 -0.63 5.59
C PRO A 56 15.20 -1.97 5.75
N ASP A 57 14.72 -3.02 5.11
CA ASP A 57 15.33 -4.36 5.09
C ASP A 57 16.35 -4.51 3.94
N GLY A 58 16.49 -3.49 3.09
CA GLY A 58 17.47 -3.42 2.00
C GLY A 58 16.96 -3.96 0.67
N PHE A 59 15.66 -4.22 0.51
CA PHE A 59 15.09 -4.72 -0.75
C PHE A 59 14.75 -3.61 -1.72
N LEU A 60 14.98 -3.87 -3.01
CA LEU A 60 14.67 -2.96 -4.10
C LEU A 60 13.19 -3.08 -4.49
N HIS A 61 12.58 -1.96 -4.88
CA HIS A 61 11.20 -1.92 -5.35
C HIS A 61 11.08 -1.30 -6.75
N THR A 62 10.30 -1.92 -7.62
CA THR A 62 10.02 -1.36 -8.95
C THR A 62 8.89 -0.33 -8.91
N ASN A 63 8.92 0.59 -9.87
CA ASN A 63 7.85 1.56 -10.14
C ASN A 63 6.61 0.95 -10.83
N PHE A 64 6.67 -0.33 -11.23
CA PHE A 64 5.53 -1.09 -11.74
C PHE A 64 5.12 -2.24 -10.82
N LYS A 65 3.90 -2.76 -11.01
CA LYS A 65 3.39 -3.98 -10.36
C LYS A 65 3.22 -5.07 -11.41
N LEU A 66 3.49 -6.31 -11.02
CA LEU A 66 3.17 -7.45 -11.87
C LEU A 66 1.68 -7.84 -11.73
N THR A 67 1.05 -8.15 -12.84
CA THR A 67 -0.34 -8.61 -12.93
C THR A 67 -0.47 -10.10 -12.68
N THR A 68 -1.62 -10.50 -12.14
CA THR A 68 -1.94 -11.93 -11.93
C THR A 68 -2.30 -12.65 -13.23
N GLY A 69 -2.61 -11.93 -14.31
CA GLY A 69 -2.93 -12.50 -15.62
C GLY A 69 -1.72 -13.06 -16.37
N GLY A 70 -0.51 -12.70 -15.97
CA GLY A 70 0.70 -12.93 -16.75
C GLY A 70 0.97 -11.76 -17.70
N GLU A 71 2.20 -11.29 -17.77
CA GLU A 71 2.61 -10.21 -18.68
C GLU A 71 4.07 -10.38 -19.12
N TYR A 72 4.55 -9.50 -19.99
CA TYR A 72 5.95 -9.47 -20.37
C TYR A 72 6.82 -9.16 -19.15
N LEU A 73 8.02 -9.72 -19.06
CA LEU A 73 9.00 -9.32 -18.06
C LEU A 73 10.40 -9.56 -18.59
N ALA A 74 11.24 -8.53 -18.63
CA ALA A 74 12.61 -8.66 -19.11
C ALA A 74 13.62 -7.99 -18.19
N LEU A 75 14.81 -8.59 -18.17
CA LEU A 75 16.05 -7.99 -17.70
C LEU A 75 16.85 -7.54 -18.92
N VAL A 76 17.19 -6.26 -18.95
CA VAL A 76 17.79 -5.60 -20.11
C VAL A 76 19.19 -5.11 -19.74
N GLU A 77 20.17 -5.37 -20.61
CA GLU A 77 21.56 -4.91 -20.42
C GLU A 77 21.64 -3.38 -20.52
N PRO A 78 22.75 -2.76 -20.05
CA PRO A 78 22.92 -1.29 -20.00
C PRO A 78 22.73 -0.50 -21.30
N ASN A 79 22.65 -1.18 -22.44
CA ASN A 79 22.39 -0.54 -23.72
C ASN A 79 20.89 -0.34 -24.00
N GLY A 80 20.00 -0.62 -23.03
CA GLY A 80 18.55 -0.43 -23.10
C GLY A 80 17.83 -1.24 -24.19
N THR A 81 18.54 -2.14 -24.88
CA THR A 81 18.03 -2.79 -26.10
C THR A 81 18.34 -4.28 -26.14
N THR A 82 19.42 -4.71 -25.49
CA THR A 82 19.81 -6.10 -25.43
C THR A 82 19.14 -6.75 -24.25
N ILE A 83 18.10 -7.52 -24.55
CA ILE A 83 17.43 -8.36 -23.57
C ILE A 83 18.41 -9.44 -23.10
N LYS A 84 18.78 -9.41 -21.81
CA LYS A 84 19.62 -10.43 -21.22
C LYS A 84 18.84 -11.70 -20.92
N SER A 85 17.63 -11.53 -20.41
CA SER A 85 16.72 -12.60 -20.06
C SER A 85 15.30 -12.05 -20.11
N GLU A 86 14.34 -12.83 -20.59
CA GLU A 86 12.94 -12.41 -20.70
C GLU A 86 11.98 -13.58 -20.50
N TYR A 87 10.76 -13.22 -20.11
CA TYR A 87 9.56 -14.02 -20.29
C TYR A 87 8.77 -13.44 -21.46
N SER A 88 8.94 -14.04 -22.65
CA SER A 88 8.34 -13.57 -23.90
C SER A 88 7.42 -14.62 -24.55
N PRO A 89 6.25 -14.22 -25.09
CA PRO A 89 5.70 -12.86 -25.05
C PRO A 89 5.22 -12.42 -23.65
N GLN A 90 4.99 -13.37 -22.74
CA GLN A 90 4.66 -13.10 -21.34
C GLN A 90 4.95 -14.33 -20.46
N PHE A 91 5.15 -14.12 -19.15
CA PHE A 91 5.02 -15.21 -18.18
C PHE A 91 3.53 -15.59 -18.02
N PRO A 92 3.20 -16.83 -17.63
CA PRO A 92 1.81 -17.28 -17.57
C PRO A 92 1.09 -16.74 -16.32
N SER A 93 -0.24 -16.88 -16.23
CA SER A 93 -1.00 -16.35 -15.09
C SER A 93 -0.47 -16.83 -13.73
N GLN A 94 -0.38 -15.89 -12.79
CA GLN A 94 0.10 -16.13 -11.43
C GLN A 94 -1.05 -16.47 -10.49
N PHE A 95 -0.72 -17.15 -9.40
CA PHE A 95 -1.67 -17.52 -8.37
C PHE A 95 -1.07 -17.15 -7.02
N GLY A 96 -1.92 -16.90 -6.01
CA GLY A 96 -1.44 -16.70 -4.64
C GLY A 96 -0.52 -17.86 -4.23
N ASP A 97 0.51 -17.58 -3.43
CA ASP A 97 1.50 -18.54 -2.92
C ASP A 97 2.14 -19.52 -3.94
N VAL A 98 2.05 -19.25 -5.26
CA VAL A 98 2.74 -20.00 -6.32
C VAL A 98 3.52 -19.03 -7.17
N SER A 99 4.82 -19.25 -7.29
CA SER A 99 5.65 -18.45 -8.19
C SER A 99 5.88 -19.17 -9.50
N TYR A 100 6.21 -18.42 -10.55
CA TYR A 100 6.72 -18.95 -11.80
C TYR A 100 8.19 -18.56 -11.95
N GLY A 101 9.04 -19.52 -12.34
CA GLY A 101 10.47 -19.27 -12.46
C GLY A 101 11.22 -20.46 -13.05
N THR A 102 12.56 -20.38 -13.05
CA THR A 102 13.43 -21.48 -13.47
C THR A 102 13.79 -22.37 -12.29
N PHE A 103 13.72 -23.69 -12.48
CA PHE A 103 14.15 -24.72 -11.54
C PHE A 103 15.02 -25.75 -12.25
N ALA A 104 15.84 -26.50 -11.51
CA ALA A 104 16.64 -27.58 -12.07
C ALA A 104 16.24 -28.93 -11.43
N GLU A 105 16.07 -29.97 -12.25
CA GLU A 105 15.71 -31.30 -11.77
C GLU A 105 16.96 -32.09 -11.30
N GLY A 106 16.77 -33.00 -10.33
CA GLY A 106 17.77 -33.99 -9.94
C GLY A 106 18.65 -33.64 -8.75
N SER A 107 18.22 -32.74 -7.85
CA SER A 107 18.84 -32.54 -6.54
C SER A 107 18.40 -33.63 -5.55
N GLU A 108 19.35 -34.24 -4.83
CA GLU A 108 19.06 -35.14 -3.72
C GLU A 108 19.33 -34.43 -2.38
N SER A 109 18.37 -34.46 -1.46
CA SER A 109 18.56 -33.99 -0.08
C SER A 109 18.91 -35.15 0.84
N THR A 110 19.87 -34.93 1.72
CA THR A 110 20.35 -35.88 2.72
C THR A 110 20.29 -35.23 4.10
N ASP A 111 19.65 -35.89 5.07
CA ASP A 111 19.76 -35.51 6.48
C ASP A 111 21.13 -35.95 7.00
N LEU A 112 21.98 -34.96 7.32
CA LEU A 112 23.33 -35.18 7.81
C LEU A 112 23.35 -35.77 9.23
N LEU A 113 22.26 -35.65 9.99
CA LEU A 113 22.17 -36.12 11.37
C LEU A 113 21.46 -37.47 11.50
N GLU A 114 20.87 -38.01 10.43
CA GLU A 114 20.03 -39.22 10.46
C GLU A 114 20.70 -40.42 11.16
N ASN A 115 22.01 -40.55 11.00
CA ASN A 115 22.81 -41.64 11.59
C ASN A 115 23.71 -41.19 12.76
N SER A 116 23.47 -39.99 13.28
CA SER A 116 24.24 -39.36 14.34
C SER A 116 23.60 -39.58 15.71
N ASN A 117 24.40 -39.50 16.77
CA ASN A 117 23.89 -39.61 18.15
C ASN A 117 24.35 -38.41 18.97
N ALA A 118 23.40 -37.78 19.66
CA ALA A 118 23.69 -36.68 20.56
C ALA A 118 24.52 -37.14 21.77
N SER A 119 25.42 -36.27 22.23
CA SER A 119 26.05 -36.34 23.55
C SER A 119 25.61 -35.13 24.35
N VAL A 120 25.21 -35.33 25.61
CA VAL A 120 24.60 -34.27 26.42
C VAL A 120 25.37 -34.02 27.73
N LEU A 121 25.56 -32.77 28.10
CA LEU A 121 26.09 -32.39 29.40
C LEU A 121 25.17 -31.37 30.07
N ILE A 122 24.89 -31.58 31.35
CA ILE A 122 24.30 -30.55 32.21
C ILE A 122 25.47 -29.80 32.88
N PRO A 123 25.83 -28.60 32.42
CA PRO A 123 27.01 -27.90 32.93
C PRO A 123 26.84 -27.55 34.42
N GLN A 124 27.93 -27.64 35.18
CA GLN A 124 27.96 -27.30 36.62
C GLN A 124 28.66 -25.95 36.88
N ASP A 125 29.41 -25.47 35.89
CA ASP A 125 30.12 -24.20 35.89
C ASP A 125 30.43 -23.78 34.43
N GLY A 126 31.01 -22.59 34.25
CA GLY A 126 31.37 -22.05 32.94
C GLY A 126 32.76 -22.45 32.43
N THR A 127 33.44 -23.44 33.02
CA THR A 127 34.86 -23.73 32.70
C THR A 127 35.08 -24.21 31.26
N LEU A 128 34.06 -24.78 30.61
CA LEU A 128 34.15 -25.23 29.23
C LEU A 128 34.14 -24.07 28.21
N GLY A 129 33.63 -22.89 28.58
CA GLY A 129 33.45 -21.77 27.65
C GLY A 129 32.77 -22.23 26.35
N LEU A 130 33.35 -21.86 25.20
CA LEU A 130 32.93 -22.35 23.87
C LEU A 130 33.77 -23.52 23.35
N SER A 131 34.71 -24.07 24.14
CA SER A 131 35.57 -25.17 23.64
C SER A 131 34.78 -26.42 23.22
N TRP A 132 33.62 -26.63 23.84
CA TRP A 132 32.70 -27.71 23.53
C TRP A 132 31.86 -27.48 22.26
N THR A 133 32.03 -26.39 21.50
CA THR A 133 31.32 -26.21 20.22
C THR A 133 32.19 -26.58 19.02
N PHE A 134 33.49 -26.80 19.21
CA PHE A 134 34.44 -27.15 18.14
C PHE A 134 34.51 -28.66 17.86
N PRO A 135 34.88 -29.10 16.64
CA PRO A 135 34.91 -30.52 16.27
C PRO A 135 35.81 -31.38 17.17
N VAL A 136 36.98 -30.85 17.56
CA VAL A 136 37.93 -31.54 18.45
C VAL A 136 37.57 -31.28 19.91
N PHE A 137 36.80 -32.18 20.51
CA PHE A 137 36.42 -32.11 21.93
C PHE A 137 36.11 -33.51 22.51
N ASP A 138 36.49 -33.75 23.76
CA ASP A 138 36.26 -35.03 24.45
C ASP A 138 34.92 -35.04 25.18
N THR A 139 34.03 -35.96 24.81
CA THR A 139 32.70 -36.14 25.40
C THR A 139 32.55 -37.48 26.13
N GLN A 140 33.65 -38.13 26.55
CA GLN A 140 33.59 -39.41 27.28
C GLN A 140 32.82 -39.33 28.61
N SER A 141 32.78 -38.17 29.26
CA SER A 141 32.06 -37.93 30.51
C SER A 141 30.63 -37.44 30.33
N TRP A 142 30.19 -37.22 29.09
CA TRP A 142 28.85 -36.71 28.78
C TRP A 142 27.82 -37.84 28.80
N ILE A 143 26.56 -37.48 29.06
CA ILE A 143 25.41 -38.38 29.01
C ILE A 143 25.25 -38.87 27.56
N ARG A 144 25.28 -40.20 27.38
CA ARG A 144 25.13 -40.88 26.07
C ARG A 144 24.18 -42.10 26.09
N PRO A 145 22.90 -42.00 26.50
CA PRO A 145 21.99 -43.12 26.49
C PRO A 145 20.98 -42.99 25.34
N GLU A 146 20.94 -44.01 24.49
CA GLU A 146 20.01 -44.21 23.36
C GLU A 146 20.39 -43.51 22.03
N THR A 147 19.88 -44.09 20.95
CA THR A 147 20.14 -43.64 19.57
C THR A 147 19.22 -42.47 19.24
N GLY A 148 19.74 -41.43 18.60
CA GLY A 148 18.96 -40.26 18.20
C GLY A 148 19.57 -38.92 18.63
N THR A 149 18.89 -37.84 18.26
CA THR A 149 19.37 -36.46 18.39
C THR A 149 18.47 -35.59 19.27
N GLY A 150 17.22 -35.99 19.49
CA GLY A 150 16.27 -35.27 20.32
C GLY A 150 16.60 -35.35 21.81
N VAL A 151 16.82 -34.20 22.47
CA VAL A 151 17.20 -34.12 23.88
C VAL A 151 16.14 -33.34 24.65
N GLY A 152 15.65 -33.91 25.75
CA GLY A 152 14.62 -33.23 26.52
C GLY A 152 14.13 -33.96 27.75
N PHE A 153 13.08 -33.43 28.34
CA PHE A 153 12.22 -34.13 29.29
C PHE A 153 10.84 -33.50 29.23
N ASP A 154 9.84 -34.25 29.68
CA ASP A 154 8.48 -33.77 29.65
C ASP A 154 7.64 -34.48 30.72
N ASN A 155 6.90 -33.71 31.51
CA ASN A 155 6.01 -34.21 32.54
C ASN A 155 4.53 -34.33 32.08
N SER A 156 4.10 -33.64 31.02
CA SER A 156 2.75 -33.70 30.42
C SER A 156 2.63 -34.73 29.29
N ARG A 157 3.75 -35.17 28.71
CA ARG A 157 3.92 -36.22 27.68
C ARG A 157 3.64 -35.79 26.23
N ASP A 158 3.59 -34.50 25.96
CA ASP A 158 3.33 -33.91 24.65
C ASP A 158 4.57 -33.99 23.70
N TYR A 159 5.79 -33.98 24.25
CA TYR A 159 7.06 -34.08 23.51
C TYR A 159 7.65 -35.49 23.44
N PHE A 160 7.02 -36.49 24.06
CA PHE A 160 7.54 -37.87 24.13
C PHE A 160 7.95 -38.48 22.79
N PRO A 161 7.27 -38.21 21.65
CA PRO A 161 7.70 -38.72 20.35
C PRO A 161 9.02 -38.14 19.82
N PHE A 162 9.52 -37.03 20.40
CA PHE A 162 10.67 -36.27 19.92
C PHE A 162 11.85 -36.26 20.92
N ILE A 163 11.73 -37.01 22.03
CA ILE A 163 12.78 -37.12 23.04
C ILE A 163 13.44 -38.49 22.93
N ASP A 164 14.61 -38.53 22.31
CA ASP A 164 15.47 -39.71 22.27
C ASP A 164 16.30 -39.83 23.55
N ILE A 165 16.80 -38.70 24.07
CA ILE A 165 17.63 -38.62 25.27
C ILE A 165 16.89 -37.87 26.37
N ASN A 166 16.36 -38.61 27.34
CA ASN A 166 15.68 -38.03 28.49
C ASN A 166 16.66 -37.56 29.58
N ILE A 167 16.68 -36.25 29.85
CA ILE A 167 17.55 -35.61 30.85
C ILE A 167 16.81 -35.11 32.10
N GLY A 168 15.53 -35.46 32.26
CA GLY A 168 14.67 -34.92 33.30
C GLY A 168 15.18 -35.20 34.71
N SER A 169 15.74 -36.39 34.94
CA SER A 169 16.28 -36.75 36.26
C SER A 169 17.52 -35.96 36.66
N GLN A 170 18.21 -35.36 35.68
CA GLN A 170 19.42 -34.58 35.86
C GLN A 170 19.13 -33.08 35.93
N LEU A 171 18.26 -32.58 35.05
CA LEU A 171 18.03 -31.14 34.86
C LEU A 171 16.81 -30.59 35.63
N SER A 172 15.70 -31.34 35.68
CA SER A 172 14.45 -30.86 36.31
C SER A 172 14.66 -30.54 37.79
N GLY A 173 14.37 -29.30 38.19
CA GLY A 173 14.58 -28.80 39.55
C GLY A 173 16.01 -28.36 39.88
N ASN A 174 16.99 -28.64 39.01
CA ASN A 174 18.42 -28.51 39.31
C ASN A 174 19.17 -27.51 38.41
N GLY A 175 18.63 -27.13 37.25
CA GLY A 175 19.28 -26.21 36.33
C GLY A 175 18.37 -25.75 35.20
N THR A 176 18.87 -24.88 34.33
CA THR A 176 18.11 -24.26 33.23
C THR A 176 18.67 -24.58 31.85
N THR A 177 19.78 -25.32 31.74
CA THR A 177 20.48 -25.48 30.46
C THR A 177 20.98 -26.90 30.24
N ALA A 178 21.12 -27.27 28.97
CA ALA A 178 21.83 -28.47 28.54
C ALA A 178 22.73 -28.15 27.34
N TYR A 179 23.95 -28.66 27.34
CA TYR A 179 24.84 -28.66 26.18
C TYR A 179 24.69 -29.96 25.41
N VAL A 180 24.38 -29.86 24.14
CA VAL A 180 24.13 -31.00 23.24
C VAL A 180 25.14 -30.93 22.10
N ARG A 181 25.79 -32.05 21.77
CA ARG A 181 26.70 -32.17 20.63
C ARG A 181 26.29 -33.33 19.74
N ILE A 182 26.12 -33.08 18.46
CA ILE A 182 25.75 -34.06 17.44
C ILE A 182 26.86 -34.08 16.39
N PRO A 183 27.76 -35.09 16.40
CA PRO A 183 28.79 -35.22 15.39
C PRO A 183 28.22 -35.86 14.12
N PHE A 184 28.62 -35.36 12.95
CA PHE A 184 28.24 -35.92 11.65
C PHE A 184 29.44 -35.90 10.70
N GLU A 185 29.41 -36.68 9.62
CA GLU A 185 30.53 -36.81 8.67
C GLU A 185 30.09 -36.38 7.26
N ILE A 186 30.93 -35.60 6.58
CA ILE A 186 30.72 -35.21 5.18
C ILE A 186 31.86 -35.78 4.34
N GLU A 187 31.53 -36.53 3.29
CA GLU A 187 32.54 -37.09 2.38
C GLU A 187 33.19 -36.01 1.51
N ASP A 188 32.37 -35.14 0.92
CA ASP A 188 32.81 -34.05 0.05
C ASP A 188 31.89 -32.82 0.17
N THR A 189 32.37 -31.77 0.84
CA THR A 189 31.63 -30.52 1.03
C THR A 189 31.38 -29.76 -0.27
N THR A 190 32.08 -30.08 -1.36
CA THR A 190 31.83 -29.46 -2.68
C THR A 190 30.54 -29.96 -3.34
N GLN A 191 29.95 -31.02 -2.82
CA GLN A 191 28.68 -31.59 -3.28
C GLN A 191 27.47 -31.01 -2.51
N ILE A 192 27.64 -29.95 -1.72
CA ILE A 192 26.56 -29.32 -0.96
C ILE A 192 26.31 -27.93 -1.55
N SER A 193 25.10 -27.71 -2.08
CA SER A 193 24.66 -26.40 -2.56
C SER A 193 23.84 -25.65 -1.51
N THR A 194 22.99 -26.36 -0.75
CA THR A 194 22.21 -25.77 0.34
C THR A 194 22.38 -26.55 1.65
N LEU A 195 22.25 -25.83 2.77
CA LEU A 195 22.32 -26.37 4.12
C LEU A 195 21.21 -25.76 4.99
N THR A 196 20.27 -26.57 5.43
CA THR A 196 19.12 -26.14 6.23
C THR A 196 19.20 -26.71 7.64
N PHE A 197 19.13 -25.84 8.64
CA PHE A 197 19.01 -26.22 10.04
C PHE A 197 17.57 -26.12 10.50
N ARG A 198 17.07 -27.20 11.07
CA ARG A 198 15.71 -27.27 11.60
C ARG A 198 15.75 -27.71 13.06
N ALA A 199 15.00 -27.02 13.91
CA ALA A 199 14.95 -27.30 15.33
C ALA A 199 13.52 -27.21 15.88
N ARG A 200 13.05 -28.31 16.48
CA ARG A 200 11.91 -28.29 17.37
C ARG A 200 12.40 -28.01 18.78
N TYR A 201 11.85 -26.99 19.43
CA TYR A 201 12.33 -26.55 20.74
C TYR A 201 11.21 -26.05 21.65
N ASP A 202 11.48 -26.05 22.96
CA ASP A 202 10.52 -25.64 23.99
C ASP A 202 10.65 -24.15 24.38
N ASP A 203 11.66 -23.78 25.18
CA ASP A 203 11.80 -22.42 25.70
C ASP A 203 12.78 -21.57 24.85
N GLY A 204 13.98 -22.07 24.58
CA GLY A 204 14.97 -21.39 23.74
C GLY A 204 16.24 -22.21 23.49
N TYR A 205 17.07 -21.76 22.54
CA TYR A 205 18.32 -22.43 22.21
C TYR A 205 19.35 -21.49 21.56
N VAL A 206 20.62 -21.93 21.55
CA VAL A 206 21.71 -21.32 20.76
C VAL A 206 22.42 -22.42 19.99
N ALA A 207 22.58 -22.27 18.69
CA ALA A 207 23.16 -23.28 17.81
C ALA A 207 24.51 -22.87 17.22
N TYR A 208 25.46 -23.79 17.19
CA TYR A 208 26.79 -23.61 16.66
C TYR A 208 27.16 -24.73 15.68
N LEU A 209 27.83 -24.37 14.59
CA LEU A 209 28.41 -25.31 13.64
C LEU A 209 29.94 -25.18 13.68
N ASN A 210 30.62 -26.27 14.04
CA ASN A 210 32.09 -26.32 14.13
C ASN A 210 32.74 -25.19 14.95
N GLY A 211 32.03 -24.64 15.94
CA GLY A 211 32.50 -23.57 16.81
C GLY A 211 31.97 -22.18 16.46
N LYS A 212 31.34 -22.01 15.29
CA LYS A 212 30.76 -20.76 14.83
C LYS A 212 29.27 -20.70 15.18
N LEU A 213 28.80 -19.57 15.70
CA LEU A 213 27.38 -19.35 15.99
C LEU A 213 26.60 -19.29 14.67
N ILE A 214 25.57 -20.12 14.52
CA ILE A 214 24.71 -20.16 13.32
C ILE A 214 23.37 -19.48 13.54
N THR A 215 22.73 -19.67 14.71
CA THR A 215 21.45 -19.04 15.04
C THR A 215 21.14 -19.16 16.54
N SER A 216 20.13 -18.42 17.02
CA SER A 216 19.55 -18.58 18.36
C SER A 216 18.07 -18.15 18.40
N ARG A 217 17.32 -18.71 19.36
CA ARG A 217 15.94 -18.31 19.68
C ARG A 217 15.78 -18.17 21.18
N ASN A 218 15.11 -17.10 21.61
CA ASN A 218 14.84 -16.81 23.03
C ASN A 218 16.08 -16.90 23.94
N ALA A 219 17.26 -16.58 23.41
CA ALA A 219 18.52 -16.62 24.15
C ALA A 219 18.95 -15.21 24.57
N PRO A 220 19.61 -15.03 25.73
CA PRO A 220 20.24 -13.76 26.08
C PRO A 220 21.38 -13.40 25.10
N ASN A 221 21.64 -12.11 24.88
CA ASN A 221 22.70 -11.62 23.98
C ASN A 221 24.12 -12.16 24.30
N SER A 222 24.35 -12.63 25.52
CA SER A 222 25.63 -13.22 25.94
C SER A 222 25.36 -14.42 26.85
N PRO A 223 25.04 -15.59 26.28
CA PRO A 223 24.63 -16.76 27.05
C PRO A 223 25.81 -17.36 27.82
N THR A 224 25.66 -17.47 29.13
CA THR A 224 26.53 -18.22 30.05
C THR A 224 25.98 -19.62 30.31
N TRP A 225 26.77 -20.50 30.93
CA TRP A 225 26.40 -21.89 31.23
C TRP A 225 25.10 -22.07 32.03
N GLU A 226 24.68 -21.08 32.81
CA GLU A 226 23.46 -21.09 33.64
C GLU A 226 22.37 -20.13 33.12
N SER A 227 22.48 -19.74 31.85
CA SER A 227 21.53 -18.82 31.23
C SER A 227 20.11 -19.38 31.16
N ARG A 228 19.17 -18.48 30.93
CA ARG A 228 17.74 -18.78 30.87
C ARG A 228 17.18 -18.28 29.56
N ALA A 229 16.15 -18.94 29.07
CA ALA A 229 15.40 -18.41 27.95
C ALA A 229 14.74 -17.06 28.33
N THR A 230 14.72 -16.12 27.39
CA THR A 230 14.18 -14.76 27.58
C THR A 230 12.65 -14.70 27.42
N ALA A 231 12.07 -15.70 26.74
CA ALA A 231 10.63 -15.88 26.56
C ALA A 231 10.26 -17.37 26.64
N ASN A 232 8.96 -17.67 26.73
CA ASN A 232 8.43 -19.02 26.51
C ASN A 232 8.12 -19.16 25.01
N ALA A 233 8.22 -20.37 24.45
CA ALA A 233 7.57 -20.69 23.18
C ALA A 233 6.44 -21.73 23.39
N ASN A 234 5.52 -21.84 22.42
CA ASN A 234 4.26 -22.59 22.58
C ASN A 234 4.42 -24.09 22.26
N GLU A 235 3.95 -24.95 23.15
CA GLU A 235 4.41 -26.34 23.32
C GLU A 235 4.01 -27.34 22.20
N ASN A 236 3.25 -26.93 21.17
CA ASN A 236 2.68 -27.87 20.19
C ASN A 236 3.07 -27.64 18.72
N ALA A 237 3.84 -26.60 18.38
CA ALA A 237 4.12 -26.27 16.98
C ALA A 237 5.45 -25.56 16.68
N ASN A 238 6.33 -25.31 17.66
CA ASN A 238 7.57 -24.57 17.40
C ASN A 238 8.57 -25.44 16.66
N ILE A 239 8.60 -25.27 15.34
CA ILE A 239 9.66 -25.76 14.48
C ILE A 239 10.27 -24.51 13.88
N ASP A 240 11.54 -24.28 14.18
CA ASP A 240 12.37 -23.32 13.47
C ASP A 240 12.98 -24.04 12.28
N GLU A 241 12.90 -23.44 11.11
CA GLU A 241 13.58 -23.92 9.90
C GLU A 241 14.32 -22.73 9.30
N ILE A 242 15.64 -22.86 9.20
CA ILE A 242 16.53 -21.75 8.89
C ILE A 242 17.50 -22.22 7.82
N ASP A 243 17.59 -21.49 6.72
CA ASP A 243 18.68 -21.64 5.78
C ASP A 243 19.99 -21.14 6.41
N ILE A 244 20.98 -22.02 6.49
CA ILE A 244 22.32 -21.74 6.98
C ILE A 244 23.39 -22.03 5.91
N SER A 245 23.02 -21.94 4.63
CA SER A 245 23.91 -22.18 3.48
C SER A 245 25.14 -21.25 3.49
N SER A 246 25.05 -20.06 4.08
CA SER A 246 26.20 -19.16 4.29
C SER A 246 27.32 -19.78 5.16
N PHE A 247 27.02 -20.84 5.91
CA PHE A 247 27.96 -21.58 6.75
C PHE A 247 28.52 -22.85 6.08
N ILE A 248 28.22 -23.13 4.81
CA ILE A 248 28.78 -24.27 4.07
C ILE A 248 30.32 -24.21 4.06
N THR A 249 30.90 -23.01 3.97
CA THR A 249 32.37 -22.82 4.01
C THR A 249 33.00 -23.13 5.38
N ASP A 250 32.20 -23.23 6.43
CA ASP A 250 32.64 -23.64 7.77
C ASP A 250 32.56 -25.17 7.97
N LEU A 251 32.02 -25.92 7.01
CA LEU A 251 32.05 -27.38 6.96
C LEU A 251 33.44 -27.86 6.53
N GLN A 252 33.81 -29.07 6.99
CA GLN A 252 35.03 -29.74 6.59
C GLN A 252 34.75 -31.14 6.06
N ASN A 253 35.52 -31.60 5.06
CA ASN A 253 35.53 -33.00 4.68
C ASN A 253 35.97 -33.84 5.90
N GLY A 254 35.18 -34.84 6.26
CA GLY A 254 35.30 -35.61 7.50
C GLY A 254 34.35 -35.14 8.60
N ILE A 255 34.80 -35.20 9.86
CA ILE A 255 33.95 -35.04 11.04
C ILE A 255 33.60 -33.56 11.28
N ASN A 256 32.32 -33.24 11.36
CA ASN A 256 31.76 -31.96 11.76
C ASN A 256 30.96 -32.13 13.07
N VAL A 257 30.60 -31.02 13.70
CA VAL A 257 29.72 -31.04 14.88
C VAL A 257 28.70 -29.92 14.84
N LEU A 258 27.44 -30.28 15.07
CA LEU A 258 26.38 -29.37 15.47
C LEU A 258 26.31 -29.35 17.00
N ALA A 259 26.48 -28.18 17.59
CA ALA A 259 26.48 -27.99 19.04
C ALA A 259 25.33 -27.05 19.45
N LEU A 260 24.48 -27.49 20.37
CA LEU A 260 23.28 -26.78 20.79
C LEU A 260 23.32 -26.51 22.30
N HIS A 261 23.08 -25.26 22.68
CA HIS A 261 22.88 -24.85 24.06
C HIS A 261 21.38 -24.67 24.28
N SER A 262 20.72 -25.69 24.80
CA SER A 262 19.30 -25.67 25.11
C SER A 262 19.04 -24.87 26.38
N LEU A 263 17.98 -24.05 26.39
CA LEU A 263 17.65 -23.14 27.47
C LEU A 263 16.20 -23.33 27.91
N ASN A 264 16.01 -23.44 29.22
CA ASN A 264 14.72 -23.28 29.90
C ASN A 264 14.66 -21.92 30.59
N ARG A 265 13.45 -21.40 30.76
CA ARG A 265 13.20 -20.15 31.47
C ARG A 265 13.41 -20.29 32.98
N SER A 266 13.17 -21.48 33.53
CA SER A 266 13.34 -21.73 34.97
C SER A 266 13.77 -23.16 35.29
N ALA A 267 14.45 -23.34 36.41
CA ALA A 267 14.80 -24.68 36.90
C ALA A 267 13.56 -25.51 37.32
N GLY A 268 12.40 -24.86 37.47
CA GLY A 268 11.14 -25.52 37.78
C GLY A 268 10.25 -25.78 36.56
N SER A 269 10.76 -25.59 35.33
CA SER A 269 10.00 -25.88 34.11
C SER A 269 9.57 -27.36 34.09
N SER A 270 8.37 -27.61 33.56
CA SER A 270 7.76 -28.94 33.46
C SER A 270 8.41 -29.82 32.40
N ASP A 271 9.15 -29.20 31.49
CA ASP A 271 9.60 -29.75 30.22
C ASP A 271 10.83 -28.99 29.71
N LEU A 272 11.49 -29.60 28.73
CA LEU A 272 12.53 -29.04 27.85
C LEU A 272 12.56 -29.91 26.60
N LEU A 273 12.70 -29.28 25.43
CA LEU A 273 12.98 -29.99 24.19
C LEU A 273 13.99 -29.23 23.33
N ILE A 274 14.94 -29.96 22.77
CA ILE A 274 15.66 -29.59 21.55
C ILE A 274 15.81 -30.83 20.68
N ASP A 275 15.18 -30.82 19.52
CA ASP A 275 15.25 -31.87 18.51
C ASP A 275 15.64 -31.23 17.19
N ALA A 276 16.79 -31.63 16.66
CA ALA A 276 17.47 -30.93 15.57
C ALA A 276 17.74 -31.84 14.38
N GLU A 277 17.55 -31.27 13.20
CA GLU A 277 17.77 -31.85 11.88
C GLU A 277 18.69 -30.90 11.09
N LEU A 278 19.59 -31.46 10.29
CA LEU A 278 20.50 -30.69 9.43
C LEU A 278 20.53 -31.33 8.05
N THR A 279 19.86 -30.68 7.10
CA THR A 279 19.67 -31.24 5.75
C THR A 279 20.61 -30.55 4.78
N ALA A 280 21.39 -31.34 4.05
CA ALA A 280 22.20 -30.86 2.94
C ALA A 280 21.60 -31.31 1.61
N THR A 281 21.58 -30.42 0.62
CA THR A 281 21.12 -30.74 -0.72
C THR A 281 22.26 -30.66 -1.72
N ALA A 282 22.33 -31.63 -2.62
CA ALA A 282 23.30 -31.63 -3.70
C ALA A 282 22.92 -30.63 -4.81
N PRO A 283 23.90 -29.99 -5.48
CA PRO A 283 23.63 -29.13 -6.60
C PRO A 283 22.88 -29.92 -7.69
N PRO A 284 21.79 -29.37 -8.25
CA PRO A 284 21.03 -30.05 -9.28
C PRO A 284 21.89 -30.29 -10.53
N THR A 285 21.72 -31.46 -11.15
CA THR A 285 22.53 -31.90 -12.31
C THR A 285 21.78 -31.85 -13.64
N GLY A 286 20.47 -31.57 -13.61
CA GLY A 286 19.61 -31.43 -14.78
C GLY A 286 19.66 -30.05 -15.45
N PRO A 287 19.09 -29.90 -16.67
CA PRO A 287 18.94 -28.60 -17.32
C PRO A 287 17.95 -27.71 -16.53
N LEU A 288 18.14 -26.38 -16.58
CA LEU A 288 17.16 -25.42 -16.08
C LEU A 288 15.88 -25.49 -16.93
N LEU A 289 14.74 -25.66 -16.26
CA LEU A 289 13.40 -25.66 -16.83
C LEU A 289 12.60 -24.48 -16.26
N SER A 290 11.80 -23.81 -17.07
CA SER A 290 10.82 -22.83 -16.57
C SER A 290 9.53 -23.54 -16.19
N GLY A 291 8.95 -23.18 -15.04
CA GLY A 291 7.68 -23.75 -14.60
C GLY A 291 7.15 -23.16 -13.30
N TYR A 292 6.02 -23.70 -12.86
CA TYR A 292 5.39 -23.28 -11.62
C TYR A 292 6.05 -23.95 -10.41
N LEU A 293 6.25 -23.15 -9.37
CA LEU A 293 6.89 -23.50 -8.10
C LEU A 293 5.83 -23.46 -7.01
N ALA A 294 5.37 -24.64 -6.57
CA ALA A 294 4.40 -24.75 -5.48
C ALA A 294 4.98 -24.36 -4.11
N SER A 295 6.30 -24.26 -4.00
CA SER A 295 7.02 -23.82 -2.81
C SER A 295 8.22 -22.99 -3.28
N PRO A 296 8.03 -21.68 -3.54
CA PRO A 296 9.11 -20.81 -4.01
C PRO A 296 10.19 -20.61 -2.94
N THR A 297 11.43 -20.41 -3.37
CA THR A 297 12.61 -20.28 -2.48
C THR A 297 13.28 -18.91 -2.67
N PRO A 298 12.64 -17.78 -2.27
CA PRO A 298 13.24 -16.46 -2.45
C PRO A 298 14.60 -16.37 -1.73
N GLY A 299 15.60 -15.84 -2.43
CA GLY A 299 16.99 -15.74 -2.01
C GLY A 299 17.78 -17.03 -2.17
N SER A 300 17.21 -18.07 -2.78
CA SER A 300 17.75 -19.43 -2.81
C SER A 300 17.40 -20.18 -4.10
N GLU A 301 18.07 -21.31 -4.35
CA GLU A 301 17.88 -22.09 -5.57
C GLU A 301 16.54 -22.84 -5.59
N ASN A 302 15.79 -22.72 -6.70
CA ASN A 302 14.54 -23.47 -6.91
C ASN A 302 14.84 -24.94 -7.24
N LEU A 303 14.66 -25.83 -6.26
CA LEU A 303 15.01 -27.25 -6.36
C LEU A 303 13.95 -28.14 -7.04
N SER A 304 12.72 -27.65 -7.21
CA SER A 304 11.64 -28.40 -7.85
C SER A 304 10.57 -27.48 -8.45
N GLY A 305 9.91 -27.94 -9.52
CA GLY A 305 8.84 -27.22 -10.21
C GLY A 305 8.13 -28.11 -11.23
N SER A 306 7.09 -27.58 -11.88
CA SER A 306 6.40 -28.26 -12.97
C SER A 306 6.47 -27.45 -14.26
N ALA A 307 7.19 -27.97 -15.25
CA ALA A 307 7.32 -27.36 -16.58
C ALA A 307 6.05 -27.46 -17.44
N ASN A 308 5.12 -28.37 -17.08
CA ASN A 308 3.81 -28.47 -17.73
C ASN A 308 2.72 -28.70 -16.67
N PRO A 309 2.11 -27.62 -16.15
CA PRO A 309 1.03 -27.69 -15.16
C PRO A 309 -0.33 -28.12 -15.75
N GLY A 310 -0.39 -28.60 -17.00
CA GLY A 310 -1.64 -28.88 -17.72
C GLY A 310 -2.29 -27.62 -18.31
N PRO A 311 -3.47 -27.74 -18.96
CA PRO A 311 -4.18 -26.63 -19.61
C PRO A 311 -4.51 -25.48 -18.66
N GLU A 312 -4.65 -24.26 -19.16
CA GLU A 312 -5.05 -23.10 -18.37
C GLU A 312 -6.57 -23.06 -18.18
N ILE A 313 -7.05 -22.76 -16.95
CA ILE A 313 -8.48 -22.63 -16.64
C ILE A 313 -8.73 -21.22 -16.11
N ILE A 314 -9.47 -20.41 -16.87
CA ILE A 314 -9.78 -19.01 -16.53
C ILE A 314 -11.26 -18.71 -16.79
N ASN A 315 -11.72 -17.52 -16.39
CA ASN A 315 -13.09 -17.04 -16.60
C ASN A 315 -14.18 -18.01 -16.10
N VAL A 316 -13.92 -18.69 -14.98
CA VAL A 316 -14.89 -19.61 -14.38
C VAL A 316 -16.09 -18.82 -13.88
N SER A 317 -17.27 -19.14 -14.41
CA SER A 317 -18.52 -18.49 -14.09
C SER A 317 -19.66 -19.51 -14.00
N HIS A 318 -20.80 -19.10 -13.46
CA HIS A 318 -21.99 -19.94 -13.44
C HIS A 318 -23.27 -19.13 -13.60
N THR A 319 -24.33 -19.81 -14.03
CA THR A 319 -25.68 -19.25 -14.10
C THR A 319 -26.68 -20.29 -13.60
N PRO A 320 -27.70 -19.88 -12.82
CA PRO A 320 -27.91 -18.53 -12.25
C PRO A 320 -26.93 -18.21 -11.11
N LYS A 321 -26.80 -16.91 -10.75
CA LYS A 321 -25.95 -16.45 -9.63
C LYS A 321 -26.41 -17.01 -8.27
N GLN A 322 -27.72 -17.09 -8.06
CA GLN A 322 -28.32 -17.75 -6.90
C GLN A 322 -29.48 -18.66 -7.36
N PRO A 323 -29.26 -19.97 -7.56
CA PRO A 323 -30.26 -20.88 -8.12
C PRO A 323 -31.43 -21.14 -7.17
N ALA A 324 -32.65 -21.29 -7.70
CA ALA A 324 -33.73 -21.94 -6.96
C ALA A 324 -33.52 -23.47 -6.88
N GLU A 325 -34.19 -24.14 -5.94
CA GLU A 325 -34.05 -25.61 -5.74
C GLU A 325 -34.44 -26.46 -6.97
N ASN A 326 -35.17 -25.87 -7.93
CA ASN A 326 -35.65 -26.52 -9.15
C ASN A 326 -34.93 -26.05 -10.42
N GLU A 327 -33.92 -25.20 -10.30
CA GLU A 327 -33.10 -24.72 -11.41
C GLU A 327 -31.77 -25.48 -11.44
N ASN A 328 -31.23 -25.79 -12.61
CA ASN A 328 -29.88 -26.35 -12.73
C ASN A 328 -28.83 -25.25 -12.64
N ILE A 329 -27.62 -25.59 -12.18
CA ILE A 329 -26.46 -24.68 -12.25
C ILE A 329 -25.64 -25.06 -13.49
N ILE A 330 -25.49 -24.13 -14.41
CA ILE A 330 -24.60 -24.26 -15.57
C ILE A 330 -23.29 -23.58 -15.20
N VAL A 331 -22.19 -24.33 -15.15
CA VAL A 331 -20.84 -23.82 -14.91
C VAL A 331 -20.11 -23.75 -16.23
N THR A 332 -19.44 -22.62 -16.47
CA THR A 332 -18.70 -22.31 -17.70
C THR A 332 -17.27 -21.93 -17.36
N ALA A 333 -16.31 -22.36 -18.16
CA ALA A 333 -14.91 -21.95 -18.02
C ALA A 333 -14.24 -21.88 -19.39
N SER A 334 -13.30 -20.94 -19.55
CA SER A 334 -12.39 -20.91 -20.69
C SER A 334 -11.20 -21.82 -20.36
N VAL A 335 -10.96 -22.83 -21.20
CA VAL A 335 -9.86 -23.80 -21.00
C VAL A 335 -8.97 -23.86 -22.22
N SER A 336 -7.81 -23.22 -22.12
CA SER A 336 -6.86 -23.10 -23.23
C SER A 336 -5.66 -24.04 -23.02
N PRO A 337 -5.15 -24.69 -24.08
CA PRO A 337 -3.92 -25.45 -23.98
C PRO A 337 -2.76 -24.51 -23.65
N ARG A 338 -1.86 -24.92 -22.75
CA ARG A 338 -0.60 -24.20 -22.49
C ARG A 338 0.49 -24.61 -23.49
N LEU A 339 0.93 -25.86 -23.42
CA LEU A 339 1.95 -26.43 -24.31
C LEU A 339 1.43 -27.59 -25.15
N ILE A 340 0.50 -28.36 -24.58
CA ILE A 340 -0.07 -29.55 -25.18
C ILE A 340 -1.59 -29.34 -25.26
N THR A 341 -2.19 -29.84 -26.34
CA THR A 341 -3.63 -29.74 -26.57
C THR A 341 -4.43 -30.26 -25.38
N THR A 342 -5.45 -29.51 -24.99
CA THR A 342 -6.41 -29.89 -23.95
C THR A 342 -7.02 -31.25 -24.29
N GLY A 343 -6.98 -32.16 -23.32
CA GLY A 343 -7.64 -33.45 -23.33
C GLY A 343 -8.98 -33.35 -22.62
N ASP A 344 -9.07 -33.96 -21.44
CA ASP A 344 -10.32 -34.02 -20.66
C ASP A 344 -10.44 -32.84 -19.69
N VAL A 345 -11.62 -32.21 -19.66
CA VAL A 345 -11.99 -31.17 -18.69
C VAL A 345 -13.13 -31.69 -17.83
N ASP A 346 -12.93 -31.71 -16.53
CA ASP A 346 -13.86 -32.26 -15.55
C ASP A 346 -14.26 -31.20 -14.52
N LEU A 347 -15.54 -31.20 -14.17
CA LEU A 347 -16.07 -30.46 -13.03
C LEU A 347 -16.35 -31.43 -11.89
N THR A 348 -15.73 -31.21 -10.74
CA THR A 348 -16.00 -31.95 -9.51
C THR A 348 -16.78 -31.06 -8.55
N TYR A 349 -18.03 -31.40 -8.28
CA TYR A 349 -18.89 -30.67 -7.34
C TYR A 349 -19.26 -31.48 -6.11
N ARG A 350 -19.65 -30.79 -5.04
CA ARG A 350 -20.24 -31.36 -3.83
C ARG A 350 -21.29 -30.42 -3.27
N VAL A 351 -22.26 -31.00 -2.59
CA VAL A 351 -23.26 -30.24 -1.82
C VAL A 351 -22.85 -30.24 -0.35
N GLN A 352 -22.86 -29.07 0.27
CA GLN A 352 -22.42 -28.84 1.64
C GLN A 352 -20.99 -29.37 1.87
N TYR A 353 -20.76 -30.03 3.00
CA TYR A 353 -19.55 -30.79 3.29
C TYR A 353 -19.67 -32.28 2.93
N GLY A 354 -20.63 -32.65 2.06
CA GLY A 354 -20.88 -34.01 1.61
C GLY A 354 -19.86 -34.58 0.63
N SER A 355 -20.22 -35.71 0.02
CA SER A 355 -19.41 -36.42 -0.99
C SER A 355 -19.33 -35.64 -2.31
N SER A 356 -18.23 -35.85 -3.05
CA SER A 356 -18.01 -35.20 -4.35
C SER A 356 -18.51 -36.07 -5.51
N THR A 357 -18.94 -35.43 -6.58
CA THR A 357 -19.36 -36.04 -7.85
C THR A 357 -18.61 -35.34 -8.99
N THR A 358 -18.04 -36.11 -9.91
CA THR A 358 -17.34 -35.59 -11.10
C THR A 358 -18.20 -35.77 -12.34
N ILE A 359 -18.28 -34.73 -13.16
CA ILE A 359 -18.95 -34.72 -14.47
C ILE A 359 -18.02 -34.07 -15.51
N ALA A 360 -18.07 -34.56 -16.75
CA ALA A 360 -17.30 -33.96 -17.84
C ALA A 360 -17.86 -32.58 -18.21
N MET A 361 -16.97 -31.63 -18.48
CA MET A 361 -17.30 -30.38 -19.15
C MET A 361 -17.07 -30.53 -20.66
N LEU A 362 -17.96 -29.97 -21.47
CA LEU A 362 -17.94 -30.13 -22.92
C LEU A 362 -17.85 -28.76 -23.61
N ASP A 363 -17.03 -28.70 -24.66
CA ASP A 363 -16.97 -27.63 -25.66
C ASP A 363 -17.68 -28.15 -26.93
N ASN A 364 -18.99 -27.95 -27.01
CA ASN A 364 -19.86 -28.56 -28.02
C ASN A 364 -20.98 -27.65 -28.53
N GLY A 365 -20.94 -26.35 -28.25
CA GLY A 365 -21.95 -25.37 -28.61
C GLY A 365 -23.29 -25.61 -27.92
N ALA A 366 -23.29 -26.15 -26.69
CA ALA A 366 -24.49 -26.34 -25.89
C ALA A 366 -24.36 -25.73 -24.48
N GLY A 367 -25.51 -25.47 -23.84
CA GLY A 367 -25.54 -24.76 -22.57
C GLY A 367 -25.22 -23.27 -22.76
N ASN A 368 -24.25 -22.76 -22.01
CA ASN A 368 -23.73 -21.39 -22.14
C ASN A 368 -22.53 -21.28 -23.10
N ASP A 369 -22.09 -22.39 -23.68
CA ASP A 369 -21.13 -22.42 -24.79
C ASP A 369 -21.94 -22.25 -26.09
N THR A 370 -21.63 -21.18 -26.82
CA THR A 370 -22.36 -20.80 -28.03
C THR A 370 -21.76 -21.43 -29.29
N PHE A 371 -20.48 -21.81 -29.28
CA PHE A 371 -19.74 -22.29 -30.44
C PHE A 371 -18.82 -23.47 -30.07
N ALA A 372 -19.11 -24.64 -30.62
CA ALA A 372 -18.23 -25.80 -30.47
C ALA A 372 -16.80 -25.52 -30.99
N GLY A 373 -15.80 -25.86 -30.18
CA GLY A 373 -14.38 -25.78 -30.47
C GLY A 373 -13.74 -24.41 -30.19
N ASP A 374 -14.41 -23.53 -29.44
CA ASP A 374 -13.89 -22.19 -29.11
C ASP A 374 -13.14 -22.13 -27.76
N SER A 375 -12.88 -23.29 -27.15
CA SER A 375 -12.22 -23.45 -25.84
C SER A 375 -13.08 -22.98 -24.65
N ILE A 376 -14.40 -22.81 -24.83
CA ILE A 376 -15.35 -22.59 -23.75
C ILE A 376 -16.03 -23.93 -23.40
N TYR A 377 -15.79 -24.38 -22.18
CA TYR A 377 -16.32 -25.65 -21.68
C TYR A 377 -17.49 -25.40 -20.73
N THR A 378 -18.56 -26.18 -20.84
CA THR A 378 -19.70 -26.12 -19.92
C THR A 378 -20.06 -27.47 -19.31
N ALA A 379 -20.54 -27.43 -18.06
CA ALA A 379 -21.18 -28.57 -17.39
C ALA A 379 -22.42 -28.13 -16.62
N THR A 380 -23.38 -29.05 -16.47
CA THR A 380 -24.63 -28.80 -15.76
C THR A 380 -24.70 -29.63 -14.48
N ILE A 381 -24.72 -28.96 -13.33
CA ILE A 381 -25.05 -29.58 -12.04
C ILE A 381 -26.59 -29.66 -11.96
N PRO A 382 -27.19 -30.86 -11.87
CA PRO A 382 -28.64 -31.00 -11.91
C PRO A 382 -29.29 -30.53 -10.62
N SER A 383 -30.46 -29.89 -10.73
CA SER A 383 -31.23 -29.41 -9.57
C SER A 383 -31.63 -30.50 -8.58
N SER A 384 -31.66 -31.77 -9.03
CA SER A 384 -31.90 -32.92 -8.16
C SER A 384 -30.75 -33.22 -7.18
N ALA A 385 -29.60 -32.56 -7.31
CA ALA A 385 -28.44 -32.78 -6.45
C ALA A 385 -28.51 -32.01 -5.12
N TYR A 386 -29.28 -30.93 -5.05
CA TYR A 386 -29.37 -30.02 -3.90
C TYR A 386 -30.82 -29.68 -3.55
N GLY A 387 -31.02 -29.19 -2.33
CA GLY A 387 -32.28 -28.60 -1.89
C GLY A 387 -32.19 -27.08 -1.73
N GLN A 388 -33.15 -26.55 -0.98
CA GLN A 388 -33.22 -25.14 -0.61
C GLN A 388 -32.13 -24.75 0.40
N GLU A 389 -31.49 -23.60 0.18
CA GLU A 389 -30.40 -23.03 1.00
C GLU A 389 -29.20 -23.95 1.23
N ASP A 390 -28.97 -24.82 0.25
CA ASP A 390 -27.79 -25.64 0.17
C ASP A 390 -26.63 -24.87 -0.44
N MET A 391 -25.45 -25.01 0.17
CA MET A 391 -24.19 -24.62 -0.46
C MET A 391 -23.84 -25.66 -1.52
N VAL A 392 -23.63 -25.21 -2.75
CA VAL A 392 -23.13 -26.03 -3.86
C VAL A 392 -21.78 -25.48 -4.27
N ARG A 393 -20.75 -26.31 -4.26
CA ARG A 393 -19.37 -25.87 -4.53
C ARG A 393 -18.61 -26.86 -5.38
N TRP A 394 -17.69 -26.37 -6.20
CA TRP A 394 -17.01 -27.15 -7.22
C TRP A 394 -15.60 -26.64 -7.51
N PHE A 395 -14.81 -27.49 -8.15
CA PHE A 395 -13.58 -27.10 -8.81
C PHE A 395 -13.54 -27.75 -10.19
N ILE A 396 -12.72 -27.19 -11.06
CA ILE A 396 -12.50 -27.70 -12.41
C ILE A 396 -11.09 -28.29 -12.45
N THR A 397 -10.94 -29.43 -13.12
CA THR A 397 -9.64 -30.02 -13.47
C THR A 397 -9.56 -30.12 -14.98
N ALA A 398 -8.45 -29.71 -15.57
CA ALA A 398 -8.20 -29.89 -16.99
C ALA A 398 -6.92 -30.70 -17.17
N ASN A 399 -6.98 -31.73 -18.01
CA ASN A 399 -5.84 -32.56 -18.37
C ASN A 399 -5.49 -32.28 -19.82
N ASP A 400 -4.21 -32.25 -20.17
CA ASP A 400 -3.79 -32.30 -21.56
C ASP A 400 -3.70 -33.75 -22.07
N VAL A 401 -3.50 -33.93 -23.38
CA VAL A 401 -3.41 -35.27 -23.99
C VAL A 401 -2.18 -36.09 -23.56
N SER A 402 -1.25 -35.51 -22.81
CA SER A 402 -0.09 -36.20 -22.22
C SER A 402 -0.30 -36.59 -20.75
N GLY A 403 -1.39 -36.13 -20.12
CA GLY A 403 -1.77 -36.43 -18.75
C GLY A 403 -1.30 -35.40 -17.72
N SER A 404 -0.78 -34.25 -18.12
CA SER A 404 -0.51 -33.14 -17.19
C SER A 404 -1.82 -32.42 -16.86
N SER A 405 -2.03 -32.12 -15.57
CA SER A 405 -3.31 -31.64 -15.04
C SER A 405 -3.20 -30.29 -14.32
N SER A 406 -4.16 -29.40 -14.54
CA SER A 406 -4.37 -28.16 -13.78
C SER A 406 -5.69 -28.20 -13.01
N ARG A 407 -5.86 -27.28 -12.05
CA ARG A 407 -7.07 -27.16 -11.23
C ARG A 407 -7.46 -25.69 -11.01
N ALA A 408 -8.76 -25.37 -10.99
CA ALA A 408 -9.26 -24.06 -10.57
C ALA A 408 -10.42 -24.19 -9.55
N PRO A 409 -10.40 -23.44 -8.41
CA PRO A 409 -9.32 -22.57 -7.97
C PRO A 409 -8.07 -23.39 -7.58
N LEU A 410 -6.91 -22.76 -7.46
CA LEU A 410 -5.77 -23.44 -6.84
C LEU A 410 -6.04 -23.64 -5.35
N PHE A 411 -5.71 -24.83 -4.85
CA PHE A 411 -5.84 -25.18 -3.44
C PHE A 411 -4.46 -25.44 -2.85
N LEU A 412 -3.86 -24.36 -2.35
CA LEU A 412 -2.42 -24.23 -2.14
C LEU A 412 -1.99 -24.80 -0.80
N ASP A 413 -2.82 -24.61 0.22
CA ASP A 413 -2.52 -25.06 1.56
C ASP A 413 -3.59 -26.00 2.11
N GLN A 414 -3.14 -27.24 2.36
CA GLN A 414 -3.92 -28.29 3.00
C GLN A 414 -3.61 -28.41 4.51
N THR A 415 -2.60 -27.68 4.99
CA THR A 415 -2.08 -27.72 6.37
C THR A 415 -2.83 -26.79 7.31
N GLY A 416 -3.47 -25.75 6.77
CA GLY A 416 -4.43 -24.90 7.46
C GLY A 416 -3.88 -23.59 8.00
N ASN A 417 -2.72 -23.14 7.51
CA ASN A 417 -2.03 -21.93 7.94
C ASN A 417 -2.03 -20.82 6.86
N ASN A 418 -2.19 -21.16 5.58
CA ASN A 418 -2.44 -20.24 4.47
C ASN A 418 -3.89 -20.36 3.99
N GLN A 419 -4.53 -19.21 3.81
CA GLN A 419 -5.96 -19.09 3.56
C GLN A 419 -6.18 -18.98 2.04
N SER A 420 -6.45 -20.11 1.35
CA SER A 420 -6.80 -20.14 -0.09
C SER A 420 -8.13 -20.86 -0.33
N ALA A 421 -8.85 -20.46 -1.37
CA ALA A 421 -10.14 -21.06 -1.71
C ALA A 421 -9.95 -22.50 -2.23
N GLN A 422 -10.69 -23.46 -1.67
CA GLN A 422 -10.66 -24.83 -2.18
C GLN A 422 -11.64 -25.01 -3.35
N TYR A 423 -12.78 -24.33 -3.33
CA TYR A 423 -13.83 -24.46 -4.33
C TYR A 423 -14.39 -23.09 -4.77
N PHE A 424 -14.82 -22.99 -6.02
CA PHE A 424 -15.87 -22.04 -6.42
C PHE A 424 -17.22 -22.50 -5.84
N GLY A 425 -18.23 -21.64 -5.82
CA GLY A 425 -19.55 -22.08 -5.36
C GLY A 425 -20.64 -21.01 -5.38
N THR A 426 -21.83 -21.44 -4.99
CA THR A 426 -23.01 -20.60 -4.76
C THR A 426 -23.89 -21.25 -3.67
N VAL A 427 -24.98 -20.58 -3.33
CA VAL A 427 -25.99 -21.04 -2.38
C VAL A 427 -27.35 -20.99 -3.05
N THR A 428 -28.17 -22.04 -2.89
CA THR A 428 -29.53 -22.02 -3.43
C THR A 428 -30.43 -21.06 -2.64
N SER A 429 -31.36 -20.39 -3.32
CA SER A 429 -32.23 -19.38 -2.73
C SER A 429 -33.41 -20.00 -1.96
N ASP A 430 -33.90 -19.29 -0.94
CA ASP A 430 -35.22 -19.53 -0.34
C ASP A 430 -36.16 -18.36 -0.67
N PRO A 431 -37.07 -18.51 -1.64
CA PRO A 431 -37.96 -17.43 -2.05
C PRO A 431 -39.01 -17.06 -1.00
N SER A 432 -39.16 -17.86 0.08
CA SER A 432 -40.06 -17.53 1.20
C SER A 432 -39.42 -16.57 2.22
N MET A 433 -38.11 -16.32 2.09
CA MET A 433 -37.37 -15.45 2.98
C MET A 433 -37.29 -14.03 2.42
N SER A 434 -37.64 -13.05 3.24
CA SER A 434 -37.36 -11.63 3.00
C SER A 434 -36.77 -11.02 4.25
N SER A 435 -35.68 -10.26 4.12
CA SER A 435 -35.14 -9.44 5.20
C SER A 435 -34.76 -8.08 4.62
N ASP A 436 -35.07 -7.02 5.37
CA ASP A 436 -34.57 -5.68 5.04
C ASP A 436 -33.12 -5.51 5.51
N LEU A 437 -32.61 -6.42 6.36
CA LEU A 437 -31.18 -6.50 6.71
C LEU A 437 -30.42 -7.30 5.64
N PRO A 438 -29.16 -6.93 5.34
CA PRO A 438 -28.28 -7.77 4.53
C PRO A 438 -28.18 -9.18 5.12
N LEU A 439 -28.32 -10.19 4.25
CA LEU A 439 -28.29 -11.60 4.63
C LEU A 439 -26.89 -12.19 4.40
N LEU A 440 -26.24 -12.60 5.48
CA LEU A 440 -24.99 -13.36 5.44
C LEU A 440 -25.28 -14.84 5.69
N GLN A 441 -25.06 -15.66 4.67
CA GLN A 441 -25.18 -17.12 4.76
C GLN A 441 -23.79 -17.71 4.93
N TRP A 442 -23.55 -18.45 6.02
CA TRP A 442 -22.27 -19.10 6.26
C TRP A 442 -22.44 -20.60 6.50
N PHE A 443 -21.42 -21.37 6.14
CA PHE A 443 -21.46 -22.83 6.12
C PHE A 443 -20.28 -23.37 6.89
N SER A 444 -20.52 -23.80 8.13
CA SER A 444 -19.52 -24.33 9.03
C SER A 444 -19.35 -25.83 8.87
N GLN A 445 -18.10 -26.28 8.66
CA GLN A 445 -17.77 -27.71 8.64
C GLN A 445 -18.03 -28.36 10.01
N ASN A 446 -17.65 -27.67 11.09
CA ASN A 446 -17.93 -28.09 12.46
C ASN A 446 -18.42 -26.91 13.29
N ARG A 447 -19.75 -26.78 13.41
CA ARG A 447 -20.40 -25.67 14.13
C ARG A 447 -19.97 -25.58 15.60
N SER A 448 -19.68 -26.71 16.25
CA SER A 448 -19.21 -26.68 17.65
C SER A 448 -17.80 -26.10 17.74
N ALA A 449 -16.90 -26.46 16.83
CA ALA A 449 -15.52 -25.98 16.83
C ALA A 449 -15.43 -24.48 16.46
N GLY A 450 -16.28 -23.98 15.57
CA GLY A 450 -16.40 -22.54 15.26
C GLY A 450 -16.84 -21.67 16.45
N ASN A 451 -17.39 -22.28 17.51
CA ASN A 451 -17.71 -21.62 18.78
C ASN A 451 -16.60 -21.78 19.84
N THR A 452 -15.40 -22.17 19.44
CA THR A 452 -14.21 -22.25 20.29
C THR A 452 -13.10 -21.37 19.73
N ARG A 453 -12.05 -21.12 20.54
CA ARG A 453 -10.85 -20.40 20.09
C ARG A 453 -10.06 -21.13 19.01
N GLY A 454 -10.21 -22.46 18.92
CA GLY A 454 -9.57 -23.31 17.90
C GLY A 454 -10.27 -23.30 16.54
N GLY A 455 -11.50 -22.78 16.45
CA GLY A 455 -12.17 -22.51 15.17
C GLY A 455 -12.52 -23.71 14.29
N THR A 456 -12.92 -23.42 13.06
CA THR A 456 -13.29 -24.40 12.03
C THR A 456 -13.20 -23.77 10.63
N ARG A 457 -13.07 -24.61 9.60
CA ARG A 457 -13.25 -24.16 8.21
C ARG A 457 -14.72 -23.87 7.91
N ALA A 458 -14.93 -22.82 7.13
CA ALA A 458 -16.25 -22.40 6.70
C ALA A 458 -16.25 -21.89 5.26
N SER A 459 -17.44 -21.62 4.74
CA SER A 459 -17.65 -20.85 3.52
C SER A 459 -18.71 -19.78 3.79
N VAL A 460 -18.70 -18.68 3.05
CA VAL A 460 -19.63 -17.55 3.18
C VAL A 460 -20.22 -17.21 1.81
N TYR A 461 -21.51 -16.89 1.78
CA TYR A 461 -22.18 -16.24 0.67
C TYR A 461 -22.79 -14.92 1.15
N PHE A 462 -22.41 -13.83 0.48
CA PHE A 462 -22.86 -12.48 0.81
C PHE A 462 -22.83 -11.60 -0.44
N GLN A 463 -23.90 -10.86 -0.71
CA GLN A 463 -24.05 -9.95 -1.87
C GLN A 463 -23.58 -10.58 -3.20
N ASP A 464 -24.10 -11.77 -3.53
CA ASP A 464 -23.77 -12.50 -4.75
C ASP A 464 -22.31 -12.98 -4.90
N ARG A 465 -21.53 -12.93 -3.83
CA ARG A 465 -20.15 -13.43 -3.78
C ARG A 465 -20.04 -14.63 -2.86
N PHE A 466 -19.25 -15.61 -3.27
CA PHE A 466 -19.00 -16.84 -2.52
C PHE A 466 -17.52 -16.94 -2.15
N TYR A 467 -17.26 -17.16 -0.86
CA TYR A 467 -15.92 -17.29 -0.28
C TYR A 467 -15.83 -18.68 0.35
N ASP A 468 -14.87 -19.49 -0.08
CA ASP A 468 -14.71 -20.87 0.41
C ASP A 468 -13.45 -21.04 1.24
N ASN A 469 -13.46 -22.05 2.12
CA ASN A 469 -12.31 -22.47 2.92
C ASN A 469 -11.75 -21.40 3.89
N ILE A 470 -12.57 -20.39 4.21
CA ILE A 470 -12.24 -19.38 5.21
C ILE A 470 -12.15 -20.00 6.61
N PHE A 471 -11.57 -19.26 7.56
CA PHE A 471 -11.46 -19.70 8.95
C PHE A 471 -12.41 -18.92 9.86
N VAL A 472 -13.14 -19.64 10.73
CA VAL A 472 -14.09 -19.02 11.66
C VAL A 472 -13.83 -19.53 13.07
N ARG A 473 -13.72 -18.61 14.02
CA ARG A 473 -13.49 -18.96 15.44
C ARG A 473 -14.22 -18.04 16.39
N GLN A 474 -14.36 -18.50 17.63
CA GLN A 474 -14.91 -17.68 18.70
C GLN A 474 -14.02 -16.48 19.02
N ARG A 475 -14.67 -15.34 19.25
CA ARG A 475 -14.03 -14.12 19.74
C ARG A 475 -14.68 -13.60 21.03
N GLY A 476 -13.97 -12.69 21.70
CA GLY A 476 -14.42 -12.05 22.95
C GLY A 476 -14.20 -12.89 24.21
N GLN A 477 -14.11 -12.23 25.37
CA GLN A 477 -13.86 -12.90 26.66
C GLN A 477 -15.15 -13.01 27.51
N ALA A 478 -15.75 -11.88 27.90
CA ALA A 478 -16.99 -11.86 28.68
C ALA A 478 -18.22 -12.32 27.87
N THR A 479 -18.11 -12.29 26.56
CA THR A 479 -19.07 -12.83 25.59
C THR A 479 -18.91 -14.33 25.33
N ASN A 480 -18.02 -15.04 26.06
CA ASN A 480 -17.89 -16.49 26.01
C ASN A 480 -19.25 -17.16 26.29
N GLY A 481 -19.87 -17.73 25.27
CA GLY A 481 -21.22 -18.33 25.31
C GLY A 481 -22.31 -17.52 24.58
N SER A 482 -22.04 -16.25 24.27
CA SER A 482 -22.76 -15.51 23.23
C SER A 482 -22.12 -15.82 21.88
N GLN A 483 -22.95 -16.03 20.86
CA GLN A 483 -22.51 -16.41 19.51
C GLN A 483 -21.74 -15.22 18.89
N SER A 484 -20.46 -15.05 19.21
CA SER A 484 -19.59 -14.00 18.65
C SER A 484 -18.41 -14.66 17.97
N GLN A 485 -18.21 -14.35 16.68
CA GLN A 485 -17.25 -15.03 15.83
C GLN A 485 -16.38 -14.03 15.08
N LYS A 486 -15.14 -14.43 14.83
CA LYS A 486 -14.24 -13.78 13.88
C LYS A 486 -14.18 -14.64 12.63
N PHE A 487 -14.23 -13.98 11.47
CA PHE A 487 -14.12 -14.60 10.15
C PHE A 487 -12.83 -14.07 9.54
N ASP A 488 -11.90 -14.97 9.28
CA ASP A 488 -10.60 -14.69 8.70
C ASP A 488 -10.64 -15.23 7.25
N PHE A 489 -10.64 -14.33 6.26
CA PHE A 489 -10.79 -14.61 4.83
C PHE A 489 -9.46 -14.95 4.16
N ASN A 490 -9.53 -15.38 2.90
CA ASN A 490 -8.37 -15.81 2.14
C ASN A 490 -7.53 -14.62 1.67
N ARG A 491 -6.20 -14.74 1.72
CA ARG A 491 -5.31 -13.73 1.15
C ARG A 491 -5.52 -13.70 -0.37
N GLY A 492 -5.67 -12.51 -0.93
CA GLY A 492 -6.00 -12.32 -2.36
C GLY A 492 -7.46 -12.61 -2.74
N ASP A 493 -8.31 -13.02 -1.80
CA ASP A 493 -9.77 -13.13 -1.96
C ASP A 493 -10.47 -12.52 -0.74
N SER A 494 -10.18 -11.23 -0.54
CA SER A 494 -10.70 -10.41 0.56
C SER A 494 -12.21 -10.27 0.50
N PHE A 495 -12.83 -10.11 1.67
CA PHE A 495 -14.27 -9.99 1.78
C PHE A 495 -14.74 -8.59 1.37
N TYR A 496 -15.60 -8.54 0.36
CA TYR A 496 -16.29 -7.32 -0.04
C TYR A 496 -17.58 -7.14 0.74
N ILE A 497 -17.77 -5.95 1.31
CA ILE A 497 -18.98 -5.59 2.07
C ILE A 497 -19.81 -4.55 1.33
N ASN A 498 -19.18 -3.45 0.90
CA ASN A 498 -19.79 -2.32 0.18
C ASN A 498 -18.67 -1.41 -0.39
N GLU A 499 -19.04 -0.30 -1.03
CA GLU A 499 -18.08 0.66 -1.59
C GLU A 499 -17.18 1.33 -0.53
N GLU A 500 -17.66 1.50 0.72
CA GLU A 500 -16.86 2.02 1.84
C GLU A 500 -15.90 0.98 2.43
N MET A 501 -16.13 -0.31 2.18
CA MET A 501 -15.34 -1.46 2.66
C MET A 501 -15.20 -2.52 1.56
N PRO A 502 -14.47 -2.21 0.47
CA PRO A 502 -14.44 -3.07 -0.71
C PRO A 502 -13.57 -4.32 -0.54
N SER A 503 -12.62 -4.31 0.40
CA SER A 503 -11.69 -5.40 0.63
C SER A 503 -11.29 -5.44 2.10
N VAL A 504 -11.75 -6.45 2.85
CA VAL A 504 -11.25 -6.73 4.20
C VAL A 504 -10.81 -8.18 4.35
N GLY A 505 -9.63 -8.39 4.92
CA GLY A 505 -9.11 -9.72 5.23
C GLY A 505 -9.82 -10.37 6.42
N GLU A 506 -10.39 -9.57 7.32
CA GLU A 506 -11.02 -10.05 8.55
C GLU A 506 -12.25 -9.24 8.95
N ILE A 507 -13.28 -9.92 9.48
CA ILE A 507 -14.42 -9.24 10.12
C ILE A 507 -14.78 -9.89 11.46
N ASN A 508 -15.42 -9.08 12.30
CA ASN A 508 -15.96 -9.52 13.57
C ASN A 508 -17.48 -9.52 13.51
N ILE A 509 -18.14 -10.61 13.90
CA ILE A 509 -19.59 -10.63 14.07
C ILE A 509 -19.93 -10.92 15.53
N ASN A 510 -20.36 -9.88 16.24
CA ASN A 510 -20.77 -9.97 17.63
C ASN A 510 -22.23 -10.37 17.76
N GLY A 511 -22.54 -11.15 18.79
CA GLY A 511 -23.88 -11.18 19.35
C GLY A 511 -24.16 -9.90 20.15
N ARG A 512 -25.43 -9.65 20.51
CA ARG A 512 -25.84 -8.42 21.23
C ARG A 512 -25.17 -8.16 22.58
N GLY A 513 -24.54 -9.17 23.18
CA GLY A 513 -23.95 -9.06 24.53
C GLY A 513 -24.95 -8.55 25.57
N ALA A 514 -24.56 -7.53 26.33
CA ALA A 514 -25.43 -6.87 27.30
C ALA A 514 -26.30 -5.74 26.68
N ASP A 515 -26.04 -5.35 25.43
CA ASP A 515 -26.87 -4.37 24.73
C ASP A 515 -28.19 -5.00 24.31
N ILE A 516 -29.27 -4.63 25.00
CA ILE A 516 -30.63 -5.08 24.66
C ILE A 516 -31.20 -4.40 23.41
N THR A 517 -30.52 -3.39 22.85
CA THR A 517 -31.00 -2.62 21.69
C THR A 517 -30.32 -2.98 20.37
N TYR A 518 -29.18 -3.69 20.39
CA TYR A 518 -28.29 -3.91 19.23
C TYR A 518 -27.63 -2.65 18.63
N VAL A 519 -28.05 -1.45 19.05
CA VAL A 519 -27.70 -0.18 18.41
C VAL A 519 -26.44 0.45 19.02
N ARG A 520 -26.15 0.24 20.30
CA ARG A 520 -25.17 1.08 21.04
C ARG A 520 -23.78 1.03 20.44
N GLN A 521 -23.33 -0.16 20.06
CA GLN A 521 -21.99 -0.36 19.50
C GLN A 521 -21.84 0.38 18.16
N THR A 522 -22.74 0.14 17.21
CA THR A 522 -22.74 0.84 15.93
C THR A 522 -22.88 2.35 16.11
N LEU A 523 -23.86 2.79 16.91
CA LEU A 523 -24.08 4.21 17.16
C LEU A 523 -22.88 4.90 17.81
N ALA A 524 -22.15 4.20 18.69
CA ALA A 524 -20.95 4.75 19.31
C ALA A 524 -19.82 4.93 18.30
N PHE A 525 -19.60 3.94 17.43
CA PHE A 525 -18.63 4.07 16.35
C PHE A 525 -19.01 5.19 15.38
N ASP A 526 -20.29 5.31 15.02
CA ASP A 526 -20.78 6.39 14.17
C ASP A 526 -20.69 7.76 14.86
N THR A 527 -20.88 7.83 16.18
CA THR A 527 -20.69 9.09 16.93
C THR A 527 -19.24 9.55 16.89
N HIS A 528 -18.28 8.61 16.94
CA HIS A 528 -16.87 8.94 16.73
C HIS A 528 -16.63 9.46 15.30
N ARG A 529 -17.20 8.83 14.26
CA ARG A 529 -17.09 9.29 12.87
C ARG A 529 -17.74 10.66 12.64
N LEU A 530 -18.94 10.89 13.19
CA LEU A 530 -19.62 12.18 13.15
C LEU A 530 -18.83 13.29 13.84
N ALA A 531 -18.06 12.96 14.89
CA ALA A 531 -17.14 13.88 15.50
C ALA A 531 -15.86 14.10 14.67
N GLY A 532 -15.61 13.30 13.63
CA GLY A 532 -14.41 13.34 12.80
C GLY A 532 -13.24 12.52 13.33
N ASN A 533 -13.50 11.49 14.15
CA ASN A 533 -12.48 10.51 14.54
C ASN A 533 -12.54 9.28 13.64
N GLU A 534 -11.39 8.68 13.39
CA GLU A 534 -11.28 7.38 12.77
C GLU A 534 -11.90 6.32 13.68
N SER A 535 -12.72 5.45 13.09
CA SER A 535 -13.55 4.51 13.84
C SER A 535 -14.01 3.38 12.94
N SER A 536 -14.19 2.19 13.51
CA SER A 536 -14.60 1.00 12.76
C SER A 536 -16.00 1.16 12.17
N LEU A 537 -16.19 0.69 10.95
CA LEU A 537 -17.51 0.55 10.35
C LEU A 537 -18.23 -0.65 10.97
N SER A 538 -19.54 -0.48 11.22
CA SER A 538 -20.35 -1.45 11.96
C SER A 538 -21.78 -1.49 11.44
N TYR A 539 -22.32 -2.69 11.23
CA TYR A 539 -23.63 -2.91 10.62
C TYR A 539 -24.39 -4.04 11.31
N LEU A 540 -25.72 -4.02 11.20
CA LEU A 540 -26.55 -5.16 11.57
C LEU A 540 -26.79 -6.04 10.36
N TRP A 541 -26.51 -7.34 10.48
CA TRP A 541 -26.80 -8.33 9.44
C TRP A 541 -27.65 -9.47 9.99
N GLN A 542 -28.53 -10.01 9.14
CA GLN A 542 -29.21 -11.27 9.41
C GLN A 542 -28.26 -12.41 9.04
N LEU A 543 -27.97 -13.30 9.98
CA LEU A 543 -27.10 -14.45 9.77
C LEU A 543 -27.89 -15.74 9.66
N ARG A 544 -27.40 -16.60 8.77
CA ARG A 544 -27.83 -17.98 8.63
C ARG A 544 -26.64 -18.92 8.57
N VAL A 545 -26.78 -20.08 9.21
CA VAL A 545 -25.73 -21.09 9.27
C VAL A 545 -26.23 -22.45 8.82
N ASN A 546 -25.53 -23.08 7.87
CA ASN A 546 -25.83 -24.43 7.36
C ASN A 546 -27.32 -24.63 7.00
N GLY A 547 -27.92 -23.68 6.28
CA GLY A 547 -29.32 -23.82 5.89
C GLY A 547 -30.34 -23.55 7.03
N ALA A 548 -29.92 -22.95 8.16
CA ALA A 548 -30.83 -22.58 9.24
C ALA A 548 -30.63 -21.14 9.75
N ASN A 549 -31.66 -20.57 10.37
CA ASN A 549 -31.56 -19.30 11.09
C ASN A 549 -30.50 -19.37 12.20
N ASP A 550 -29.59 -18.39 12.23
CA ASP A 550 -28.58 -18.27 13.26
C ASP A 550 -28.92 -17.15 14.26
N ARG A 551 -28.77 -15.89 13.84
CA ARG A 551 -29.00 -14.69 14.66
C ARG A 551 -29.04 -13.42 13.82
N VAL A 552 -29.41 -12.30 14.43
CA VAL A 552 -28.94 -10.98 13.98
C VAL A 552 -27.59 -10.72 14.65
N GLY A 553 -26.59 -10.36 13.87
CA GLY A 553 -25.24 -10.07 14.32
C GLY A 553 -24.87 -8.62 14.08
N ILE A 554 -23.99 -8.10 14.94
CA ILE A 554 -23.33 -6.81 14.76
C ILE A 554 -22.02 -7.10 14.05
N ALA A 555 -21.96 -6.86 12.75
CA ALA A 555 -20.76 -6.95 11.94
C ALA A 555 -19.90 -5.71 12.17
N ILE A 556 -18.61 -5.89 12.42
CA ILE A 556 -17.67 -4.83 12.78
C ILE A 556 -16.38 -5.08 12.01
N GLU A 557 -15.93 -4.03 11.33
CA GLU A 557 -14.60 -3.93 10.76
C GLU A 557 -13.53 -4.24 11.80
N GLN A 558 -12.50 -4.99 11.42
CA GLN A 558 -11.34 -5.21 12.26
C GLN A 558 -10.40 -4.02 12.12
N ALA A 559 -9.84 -3.53 13.24
CA ALA A 559 -8.72 -2.58 13.16
C ALA A 559 -7.42 -3.37 12.90
N ASP A 560 -6.92 -3.25 11.68
CA ASP A 560 -5.72 -3.86 11.08
C ASP A 560 -5.24 -3.03 9.87
N GLY A 561 -4.45 -3.60 8.96
CA GLY A 561 -3.90 -2.88 7.79
C GLY A 561 -4.98 -2.31 6.86
N ASP A 562 -6.03 -3.08 6.56
CA ASP A 562 -7.14 -2.63 5.69
C ASP A 562 -7.86 -1.41 6.29
N TYR A 563 -8.00 -1.38 7.62
CA TYR A 563 -8.58 -0.24 8.34
C TYR A 563 -7.72 1.02 8.22
N LEU A 564 -6.39 0.88 8.24
CA LEU A 564 -5.44 1.99 8.14
C LEU A 564 -5.44 2.56 6.72
N ASP A 565 -5.37 1.69 5.71
CA ASP A 565 -5.41 2.05 4.29
C ASP A 565 -6.67 2.87 3.94
N ARG A 566 -7.84 2.46 4.47
CA ARG A 566 -9.10 3.20 4.27
C ARG A 566 -9.06 4.66 4.76
N TYR A 567 -8.20 4.98 5.74
CA TYR A 567 -8.00 6.34 6.22
C TYR A 567 -6.77 7.03 5.61
N GLY A 568 -6.10 6.41 4.64
CA GLY A 568 -4.89 6.93 4.00
C GLY A 568 -3.66 6.87 4.89
N TYR A 569 -3.64 5.98 5.87
CA TYR A 569 -2.51 5.76 6.78
C TYR A 569 -1.63 4.59 6.30
N ASP A 570 -0.38 4.54 6.76
CA ASP A 570 0.52 3.42 6.49
C ASP A 570 -0.03 2.11 7.09
N GLU A 571 -0.38 1.15 6.23
CA GLU A 571 -0.91 -0.17 6.60
C GLU A 571 0.07 -1.00 7.45
N GLU A 572 1.36 -0.71 7.33
CA GLU A 572 2.45 -1.33 8.11
C GLU A 572 2.88 -0.48 9.32
N GLY A 573 2.21 0.64 9.56
CA GLY A 573 2.44 1.48 10.73
C GLY A 573 2.14 0.74 12.03
N ASP A 574 2.59 1.29 13.15
CA ASP A 574 2.63 0.60 14.42
C ASP A 574 1.26 0.65 15.17
N LEU A 575 0.41 -0.36 14.96
CA LEU A 575 -0.91 -0.46 15.61
C LEU A 575 -0.90 -1.40 16.83
N TYR A 576 -1.27 -0.87 17.99
CA TYR A 576 -1.31 -1.59 19.26
C TYR A 576 -2.72 -1.64 19.83
N LYS A 577 -3.20 -2.85 20.11
CA LYS A 577 -4.41 -3.06 20.89
C LYS A 577 -4.09 -3.10 22.38
N PHE A 578 -4.73 -2.25 23.17
CA PHE A 578 -4.57 -2.30 24.63
C PHE A 578 -5.55 -3.31 25.25
N VAL A 579 -4.98 -4.38 25.84
CA VAL A 579 -5.69 -5.55 26.38
C VAL A 579 -5.25 -5.81 27.83
N GLN A 580 -5.98 -5.28 28.80
CA GLN A 580 -5.65 -5.52 30.20
C GLN A 580 -5.84 -6.99 30.61
N ARG A 581 -4.79 -7.64 31.15
CA ARG A 581 -4.85 -9.08 31.51
C ARG A 581 -4.80 -9.45 33.00
N SER A 582 -4.36 -8.59 33.94
CA SER A 582 -4.47 -8.93 35.39
C SER A 582 -4.10 -7.87 36.44
N ASN A 583 -3.49 -6.73 36.10
CA ASN A 583 -3.06 -5.74 37.11
C ASN A 583 -4.13 -4.65 37.35
N LEU A 584 -4.19 -4.15 38.59
CA LEU A 584 -4.99 -2.96 38.95
C LEU A 584 -4.23 -1.65 38.68
N ASN A 585 -3.12 -1.71 37.94
CA ASN A 585 -2.31 -0.55 37.60
C ASN A 585 -3.03 0.31 36.54
N PRO A 586 -2.69 1.61 36.46
CA PRO A 586 -3.13 2.46 35.36
C PRO A 586 -2.56 1.97 34.02
N VAL A 587 -3.23 2.31 32.92
CA VAL A 587 -2.72 2.01 31.56
C VAL A 587 -1.48 2.82 31.29
N PHE A 588 -0.58 2.30 30.46
CA PHE A 588 0.73 2.89 30.17
C PHE A 588 1.70 2.84 31.35
N PHE A 589 1.58 1.87 32.27
CA PHE A 589 2.62 1.56 33.27
C PHE A 589 3.51 0.36 32.90
N ASP A 590 3.06 -0.52 32.00
CA ASP A 590 3.87 -1.61 31.46
C ASP A 590 3.49 -1.92 30.01
N THR A 591 4.48 -2.34 29.23
CA THR A 591 4.33 -2.76 27.82
C THR A 591 4.32 -4.28 27.67
N ILE A 592 4.44 -5.05 28.76
CA ILE A 592 4.68 -6.50 28.69
C ILE A 592 3.37 -7.29 28.73
N THR A 593 2.38 -6.86 29.52
CA THR A 593 1.18 -7.67 29.77
C THR A 593 -0.11 -7.05 29.24
N GLY A 594 -0.03 -5.81 28.76
CA GLY A 594 -1.19 -4.96 28.46
C GLY A 594 -1.42 -4.60 26.99
N ILE A 595 -0.56 -5.05 26.06
CA ILE A 595 -0.65 -4.66 24.63
C ILE A 595 -0.55 -5.88 23.70
N GLU A 596 -1.18 -5.78 22.53
CA GLU A 596 -1.02 -6.69 21.38
C GLU A 596 -0.73 -5.84 20.15
N LYS A 597 0.47 -5.96 19.56
CA LYS A 597 0.79 -5.33 18.28
C LYS A 597 0.07 -6.05 17.13
N LYS A 598 -0.51 -5.31 16.18
CA LYS A 598 -1.41 -5.84 15.13
C LYS A 598 -0.83 -5.78 13.72
N THR A 599 -0.07 -4.73 13.42
CA THR A 599 0.55 -4.43 12.11
C THR A 599 2.04 -4.14 12.31
N GLY A 600 2.80 -4.02 11.22
CA GLY A 600 4.25 -3.84 11.25
C GLY A 600 5.00 -5.06 11.82
N ASP A 601 6.28 -4.87 12.18
CA ASP A 601 7.08 -5.92 12.82
C ASP A 601 6.54 -6.21 14.23
N LYS A 602 5.80 -7.31 14.37
CA LYS A 602 5.20 -7.78 15.64
C LYS A 602 6.24 -8.16 16.70
N GLY A 603 7.49 -8.40 16.32
CA GLY A 603 8.60 -8.66 17.23
C GLY A 603 9.17 -7.40 17.88
N ASN A 604 9.01 -6.24 17.23
CA ASN A 604 9.49 -4.95 17.70
C ASN A 604 8.39 -4.15 18.40
N ILE A 605 8.62 -3.74 19.66
CA ILE A 605 7.67 -2.94 20.45
C ILE A 605 8.27 -1.62 20.97
N ASP A 606 9.38 -1.16 20.39
CA ASP A 606 10.14 -0.01 20.88
C ASP A 606 9.30 1.27 20.89
N SER A 607 8.48 1.50 19.86
CA SER A 607 7.57 2.65 19.81
C SER A 607 6.58 2.67 20.99
N ALA A 608 6.02 1.52 21.38
CA ALA A 608 5.16 1.44 22.55
C ALA A 608 5.92 1.68 23.87
N VAL A 609 7.21 1.28 23.94
CA VAL A 609 8.09 1.58 25.08
C VAL A 609 8.33 3.09 25.19
N ASP A 610 8.59 3.76 24.08
CA ASP A 610 8.82 5.21 24.03
C ASP A 610 7.56 6.01 24.39
N LEU A 611 6.39 5.60 23.88
CA LEU A 611 5.10 6.17 24.27
C LEU A 611 4.88 6.08 25.79
N VAL A 612 5.12 4.89 26.37
CA VAL A 612 5.00 4.69 27.81
C VAL A 612 6.01 5.54 28.58
N ALA A 613 7.26 5.62 28.12
CA ALA A 613 8.29 6.44 28.77
C ALA A 613 7.93 7.93 28.75
N GLY A 614 7.44 8.44 27.62
CA GLY A 614 7.00 9.83 27.44
C GLY A 614 5.86 10.23 28.36
N LEU A 615 4.81 9.39 28.43
CA LEU A 615 3.66 9.62 29.32
C LEU A 615 4.01 9.52 30.81
N ASN A 616 5.12 8.87 31.17
CA ASN A 616 5.58 8.72 32.55
C ASN A 616 6.75 9.64 32.92
N LEU A 617 7.04 10.67 32.11
CA LEU A 617 8.05 11.68 32.47
C LEU A 617 7.72 12.31 33.85
N PRO A 618 8.72 12.67 34.66
CA PRO A 618 8.54 12.85 36.10
C PRO A 618 7.82 14.15 36.49
N THR A 619 7.66 15.11 35.58
CA THR A 619 6.98 16.38 35.85
C THR A 619 5.89 16.69 34.81
N PRO A 620 4.78 17.35 35.21
CA PRO A 620 3.72 17.75 34.27
C PRO A 620 4.24 18.55 33.07
N ALA A 621 5.17 19.49 33.30
CA ALA A 621 5.75 20.30 32.24
C ALA A 621 6.55 19.47 31.20
N GLN A 622 7.22 18.41 31.61
CA GLN A 622 7.92 17.52 30.67
C GLN A 622 6.94 16.67 29.87
N ARG A 623 5.89 16.15 30.52
CA ARG A 623 4.85 15.37 29.84
C ARG A 623 4.09 16.22 28.84
N ARG A 624 3.72 17.45 29.20
CA ARG A 624 3.03 18.41 28.32
C ARG A 624 3.80 18.67 27.03
N LYS A 625 5.10 18.96 27.12
CA LYS A 625 5.97 19.14 25.94
C LYS A 625 5.98 17.89 25.07
N TRP A 626 6.19 16.74 25.71
CA TRP A 626 6.25 15.46 25.01
C TRP A 626 4.93 15.16 24.26
N ILE A 627 3.76 15.34 24.89
CA ILE A 627 2.49 15.05 24.22
C ILE A 627 2.17 16.00 23.07
N ILE A 628 2.61 17.26 23.12
CA ILE A 628 2.41 18.23 22.04
C ILE A 628 3.24 17.84 20.81
N ASP A 629 4.47 17.37 21.04
CA ASP A 629 5.41 17.03 19.97
C ASP A 629 5.13 15.64 19.36
N ASN A 630 4.60 14.68 20.14
CA ASN A 630 4.52 13.26 19.75
C ASN A 630 3.11 12.73 19.51
N LEU A 631 2.06 13.43 19.97
CA LEU A 631 0.67 13.01 19.75
C LEU A 631 0.00 13.88 18.70
N ASP A 632 -0.94 13.31 17.96
CA ASP A 632 -1.96 14.09 17.25
C ASP A 632 -2.96 14.59 18.29
N LEU A 633 -2.58 15.67 18.97
CA LEU A 633 -3.36 16.24 20.07
C LEU A 633 -4.78 16.65 19.65
N PRO A 634 -5.01 17.27 18.47
CA PRO A 634 -6.36 17.47 17.93
C PRO A 634 -7.19 16.18 17.87
N GLN A 635 -6.65 15.10 17.31
CA GLN A 635 -7.34 13.81 17.19
C GLN A 635 -7.70 13.23 18.57
N ILE A 636 -6.76 13.27 19.53
CA ILE A 636 -6.99 12.75 20.88
C ILE A 636 -8.02 13.59 21.63
N ILE A 637 -7.96 14.91 21.52
CA ILE A 637 -8.96 15.81 22.14
C ILE A 637 -10.34 15.55 21.55
N ASN A 638 -10.43 15.36 20.23
CA ASN A 638 -11.67 15.03 19.55
C ASN A 638 -12.23 13.67 19.98
N TYR A 639 -11.38 12.66 20.12
CA TYR A 639 -11.75 11.35 20.65
C TYR A 639 -12.35 11.49 22.06
N LEU A 640 -11.68 12.21 22.95
CA LEU A 640 -12.14 12.40 24.32
C LEU A 640 -13.46 13.16 24.38
N ALA A 641 -13.66 14.15 23.50
CA ALA A 641 -14.90 14.90 23.42
C ALA A 641 -16.07 13.99 22.98
N ALA A 642 -15.86 13.17 21.95
CA ALA A 642 -16.84 12.18 21.48
C ALA A 642 -17.14 11.12 22.55
N ARG A 643 -16.09 10.63 23.24
CA ARG A 643 -16.16 9.74 24.40
C ARG A 643 -17.08 10.32 25.49
N SER A 644 -17.02 11.63 25.71
CA SER A 644 -17.93 12.31 26.62
C SER A 644 -19.38 12.35 26.13
N ILE A 645 -19.64 12.50 24.84
CA ILE A 645 -21.02 12.43 24.30
C ILE A 645 -21.64 11.05 24.54
N ILE A 646 -20.92 9.98 24.19
CA ILE A 646 -21.40 8.60 24.32
C ILE A 646 -21.32 8.07 25.78
N GLN A 647 -20.55 8.76 26.62
CA GLN A 647 -20.18 8.37 27.98
C GLN A 647 -19.63 6.94 28.04
N ASP A 648 -18.58 6.70 27.25
CA ASP A 648 -17.80 5.47 27.38
C ASP A 648 -17.08 5.47 28.73
N ALA A 649 -17.10 4.34 29.41
CA ALA A 649 -16.47 4.15 30.70
C ALA A 649 -15.64 2.86 30.79
N ASP A 650 -15.55 2.10 29.69
CA ASP A 650 -14.75 0.88 29.63
C ASP A 650 -13.42 1.08 28.90
N ASP A 651 -13.22 2.25 28.26
CA ASP A 651 -11.98 2.66 27.61
C ASP A 651 -10.87 3.15 28.56
N LEU A 652 -11.14 3.21 29.87
CA LEU A 652 -10.16 3.65 30.87
C LEU A 652 -8.96 2.72 31.03
N ARG A 653 -9.10 1.47 30.57
CA ARG A 653 -8.13 0.41 30.82
C ARG A 653 -7.78 -0.50 29.62
N LYS A 654 -8.61 -0.48 28.58
CA LYS A 654 -8.61 -1.37 27.41
C LYS A 654 -9.59 -0.81 26.38
N ASN A 655 -9.96 -1.56 25.34
CA ASN A 655 -11.04 -1.17 24.42
C ASN A 655 -10.74 0.11 23.60
N PHE A 656 -9.47 0.25 23.23
CA PHE A 656 -8.99 1.19 22.22
C PHE A 656 -7.72 0.60 21.57
N TYR A 657 -7.34 1.17 20.44
CA TYR A 657 -6.02 0.99 19.85
C TYR A 657 -5.23 2.29 19.94
N MET A 658 -3.91 2.17 20.03
CA MET A 658 -2.99 3.26 19.73
C MET A 658 -2.32 2.98 18.40
N TYR A 659 -2.20 3.97 17.55
CA TYR A 659 -1.54 3.87 16.25
C TYR A 659 -0.45 4.93 16.13
N LEU A 660 0.72 4.52 15.65
CA LEU A 660 1.78 5.42 15.23
C LEU A 660 1.96 5.29 13.72
N ASP A 661 1.74 6.39 13.02
CA ASP A 661 1.97 6.49 11.57
C ASP A 661 3.47 6.65 11.29
N THR A 662 4.20 5.53 11.21
CA THR A 662 5.67 5.50 11.13
C THR A 662 6.25 6.06 9.84
N ARG A 663 5.41 6.31 8.83
CA ARG A 663 5.84 6.84 7.53
C ARG A 663 5.12 8.14 7.14
N GLY A 664 4.06 8.51 7.84
CA GLY A 664 3.39 9.80 7.71
C GLY A 664 3.91 10.83 8.70
N ASP A 665 3.02 11.35 9.54
CA ASP A 665 3.35 12.45 10.46
C ASP A 665 4.07 12.03 11.75
N GLU A 666 4.35 10.73 11.91
CA GLU A 666 5.02 10.13 13.07
C GLU A 666 4.35 10.47 14.41
N ARG A 667 3.02 10.66 14.38
CA ARG A 667 2.23 10.99 15.58
C ARG A 667 1.34 9.86 16.02
N TRP A 668 1.25 9.74 17.34
CA TRP A 668 0.36 8.80 18.00
C TRP A 668 -1.10 9.26 17.98
N ARG A 669 -1.98 8.33 17.67
CA ARG A 669 -3.44 8.49 17.63
C ARG A 669 -4.14 7.41 18.43
N LEU A 670 -5.41 7.66 18.78
CA LEU A 670 -6.23 6.73 19.55
C LEU A 670 -7.51 6.36 18.80
N PHE A 671 -7.74 5.05 18.60
CA PHE A 671 -8.91 4.54 17.87
C PHE A 671 -9.88 3.78 18.77
N PRO A 672 -11.20 4.00 18.63
CA PRO A 672 -12.21 3.36 19.47
C PRO A 672 -12.30 1.85 19.19
N TRP A 673 -12.51 1.05 20.24
CA TRP A 673 -12.86 -0.37 20.10
C TRP A 673 -13.89 -0.78 21.16
N ASP A 674 -14.67 -1.83 20.89
CA ASP A 674 -15.59 -2.46 21.86
C ASP A 674 -16.50 -1.48 22.62
N LYS A 675 -17.31 -0.72 21.86
CA LYS A 675 -18.14 0.40 22.37
C LYS A 675 -19.59 0.05 22.71
N ASP A 676 -19.86 -1.19 23.10
CA ASP A 676 -21.22 -1.63 23.48
C ASP A 676 -21.67 -1.11 24.87
N TYR A 677 -20.73 -0.83 25.77
CA TYR A 677 -20.98 -0.23 27.10
C TYR A 677 -21.00 1.29 27.10
N THR A 678 -21.85 1.85 26.23
CA THR A 678 -22.06 3.28 26.03
C THR A 678 -23.54 3.63 26.21
N PHE A 679 -23.86 4.92 26.13
CA PHE A 679 -25.22 5.45 26.17
C PHE A 679 -26.11 4.91 27.32
N GLY A 680 -25.56 4.97 28.53
CA GLY A 680 -26.30 4.69 29.76
C GLY A 680 -26.34 3.22 30.19
N VAL A 681 -25.72 2.31 29.43
CA VAL A 681 -25.43 0.96 29.90
C VAL A 681 -24.21 1.00 30.83
N ARG A 682 -24.34 0.31 31.96
CA ARG A 682 -23.28 0.23 32.97
C ARG A 682 -22.50 -1.05 32.76
N GLY A 683 -21.17 -0.94 32.77
CA GLY A 683 -20.28 -2.10 32.77
C GLY A 683 -20.34 -2.90 34.07
N ASP A 684 -19.20 -3.44 34.50
CA ASP A 684 -18.96 -4.31 35.68
C ASP A 684 -19.53 -3.91 37.09
N GLY A 685 -20.52 -3.01 37.19
CA GLY A 685 -21.38 -2.85 38.39
C GLY A 685 -21.20 -1.57 39.19
N GLY A 686 -20.42 -0.58 38.73
CA GLY A 686 -20.25 0.73 39.39
C GLY A 686 -21.32 1.79 39.07
N THR A 687 -21.38 2.86 39.86
CA THR A 687 -22.09 4.11 39.52
C THR A 687 -21.08 5.09 38.91
N PHE A 688 -21.30 5.55 37.68
CA PHE A 688 -20.39 6.50 37.03
C PHE A 688 -20.60 7.92 37.53
N LEU A 689 -19.53 8.71 37.57
CA LEU A 689 -19.63 10.15 37.72
C LEU A 689 -20.04 10.74 36.36
N PRO A 690 -21.06 11.60 36.27
CA PRO A 690 -21.50 12.20 35.01
C PRO A 690 -20.56 13.29 34.47
N HIS A 691 -19.38 13.45 35.07
CA HIS A 691 -18.45 14.54 34.84
C HIS A 691 -17.84 14.52 33.42
N PRO A 692 -17.57 15.68 32.80
CA PRO A 692 -16.90 15.73 31.50
C PRO A 692 -15.47 15.16 31.48
N PHE A 693 -14.67 15.35 32.52
CA PHE A 693 -13.29 14.79 32.60
C PHE A 693 -13.25 13.33 33.08
N PHE A 694 -14.36 12.60 33.03
CA PHE A 694 -14.45 11.26 33.57
C PHE A 694 -13.38 10.32 32.97
N GLY A 695 -12.52 9.74 33.79
CA GLY A 695 -11.50 8.78 33.37
C GLY A 695 -10.05 9.07 33.73
N ASP A 696 -9.75 10.27 34.23
CA ASP A 696 -8.44 10.65 34.78
C ASP A 696 -8.24 10.19 36.24
N GLU A 697 -7.13 10.62 36.85
CA GLU A 697 -6.80 10.29 38.24
C GLU A 697 -7.81 10.87 39.25
N GLU A 698 -8.40 12.03 38.99
CA GLU A 698 -9.37 12.67 39.89
C GLU A 698 -10.80 12.11 39.73
N HIS A 699 -11.14 11.63 38.54
CA HIS A 699 -12.47 11.23 38.10
C HIS A 699 -12.56 9.74 37.75
N LYS A 700 -11.95 8.90 38.59
CA LYS A 700 -11.93 7.44 38.44
C LYS A 700 -13.36 6.86 38.46
N LYS A 701 -13.50 5.68 37.86
CA LYS A 701 -14.70 4.84 38.00
C LYS A 701 -14.88 4.44 39.48
N GLN A 702 -16.09 4.64 40.01
CA GLN A 702 -16.41 4.31 41.41
C GLN A 702 -16.15 2.81 41.67
N ASN A 703 -15.22 2.51 42.60
CA ASN A 703 -14.71 1.18 42.98
C ASN A 703 -13.60 0.58 42.09
N ALA A 704 -12.98 1.36 41.20
CA ALA A 704 -11.79 0.93 40.44
C ALA A 704 -10.56 1.76 40.82
N ASN A 705 -9.41 1.11 40.99
CA ASN A 705 -8.10 1.75 41.13
C ASN A 705 -7.42 2.00 39.77
N GLN A 706 -8.17 1.89 38.67
CA GLN A 706 -7.63 1.92 37.31
C GLN A 706 -8.08 3.21 36.62
N TRP A 707 -7.12 3.92 36.02
CA TRP A 707 -7.31 5.10 35.18
C TRP A 707 -6.34 5.04 34.00
N ASN A 708 -6.52 5.95 33.05
CA ASN A 708 -5.65 6.06 31.89
C ASN A 708 -4.66 7.22 32.11
N ILE A 709 -3.35 6.95 32.15
CA ILE A 709 -2.33 7.99 32.33
C ILE A 709 -2.42 9.03 31.21
N LEU A 710 -2.68 8.62 29.96
CA LEU A 710 -2.84 9.57 28.86
C LEU A 710 -3.91 10.61 29.18
N TYR A 711 -5.04 10.19 29.75
CA TYR A 711 -6.14 11.11 30.07
C TYR A 711 -5.79 12.03 31.23
N ASP A 712 -5.04 11.51 32.21
CA ASP A 712 -4.51 12.29 33.33
C ASP A 712 -3.54 13.36 32.84
N VAL A 713 -2.59 13.01 31.97
CA VAL A 713 -1.64 13.96 31.34
C VAL A 713 -2.37 15.00 30.49
N ILE A 714 -3.46 14.63 29.83
CA ILE A 714 -4.27 15.59 29.08
C ILE A 714 -5.07 16.50 30.01
N PHE A 715 -5.54 16.04 31.18
CA PHE A 715 -6.38 16.85 32.08
C PHE A 715 -5.62 17.46 33.26
N GLU A 716 -4.35 17.18 33.49
CA GLU A 716 -3.58 17.79 34.59
C GLU A 716 -3.35 19.29 34.36
N GLU A 717 -3.36 19.74 33.11
CA GLU A 717 -3.12 21.14 32.73
C GLU A 717 -4.42 21.91 32.43
N PRO A 718 -4.62 23.10 33.02
CA PRO A 718 -5.80 23.92 32.74
C PRO A 718 -5.97 24.30 31.27
N VAL A 719 -4.89 24.35 30.49
CA VAL A 719 -4.91 24.71 29.06
C VAL A 719 -5.64 23.63 28.26
N THR A 720 -5.14 22.40 28.31
CA THR A 720 -5.69 21.25 27.58
C THR A 720 -7.10 20.91 28.05
N GLN A 721 -7.42 21.09 29.34
CA GLN A 721 -8.81 21.03 29.82
C GLN A 721 -9.73 21.98 29.06
N ARG A 722 -9.32 23.24 28.82
CA ARG A 722 -10.18 24.23 28.14
C ARG A 722 -10.31 23.95 26.65
N VAL A 723 -9.22 23.54 25.99
CA VAL A 723 -9.22 23.12 24.59
C VAL A 723 -10.18 21.94 24.39
N TYR A 724 -10.11 20.94 25.27
CA TYR A 724 -11.06 19.83 25.32
C TYR A 724 -12.51 20.29 25.57
N LEU A 725 -12.74 21.16 26.56
CA LEU A 725 -14.09 21.63 26.88
C LEU A 725 -14.70 22.46 25.75
N ARG A 726 -13.88 23.20 24.98
CA ARG A 726 -14.31 23.86 23.75
C ARG A 726 -14.73 22.82 22.71
N ARG A 727 -13.91 21.80 22.44
CA ARG A 727 -14.26 20.75 21.47
C ARG A 727 -15.51 19.98 21.89
N LEU A 728 -15.64 19.64 23.17
CA LEU A 728 -16.85 19.03 23.73
C LEU A 728 -18.07 19.91 23.50
N ARG A 729 -17.93 21.23 23.66
CA ARG A 729 -19.03 22.16 23.39
C ARG A 729 -19.43 22.16 21.92
N THR A 730 -18.47 22.12 20.98
CA THR A 730 -18.73 21.98 19.54
C THR A 730 -19.56 20.72 19.26
N LEU A 731 -19.13 19.56 19.76
CA LEU A 731 -19.86 18.29 19.59
C LEU A 731 -21.22 18.28 20.31
N MET A 732 -21.37 19.03 21.41
CA MET A 732 -22.67 19.21 22.04
C MET A 732 -23.64 19.96 21.12
N ASP A 733 -23.18 20.97 20.40
CA ASP A 733 -24.00 21.78 19.51
C ASP A 733 -24.30 21.05 18.19
N GLU A 734 -23.29 20.39 17.59
CA GLU A 734 -23.37 19.74 16.28
C GLU A 734 -23.89 18.30 16.32
N VAL A 735 -23.42 17.48 17.27
CA VAL A 735 -23.72 16.04 17.29
C VAL A 735 -24.83 15.70 18.28
N LEU A 736 -24.72 16.13 19.55
CA LEU A 736 -25.73 15.82 20.57
C LEU A 736 -26.97 16.72 20.44
N GLN A 737 -26.78 17.98 20.06
CA GLN A 737 -27.76 19.05 19.90
C GLN A 737 -28.54 19.41 21.21
N PRO A 738 -28.98 20.67 21.39
CA PRO A 738 -29.70 21.08 22.60
C PRO A 738 -31.14 20.52 22.67
N SER A 739 -31.75 20.57 23.85
CA SER A 739 -33.11 20.02 24.05
C SER A 739 -34.20 20.78 23.29
N SER A 740 -33.89 22.00 22.84
CA SER A 740 -34.73 22.81 21.96
C SER A 740 -34.82 22.27 20.53
N THR A 741 -33.86 21.45 20.09
CA THR A 741 -33.94 20.78 18.78
C THR A 741 -35.08 19.77 18.80
N PRO A 742 -36.03 19.82 17.85
CA PRO A 742 -37.12 18.86 17.75
C PRO A 742 -36.58 17.43 17.67
N SER A 743 -37.24 16.47 18.32
CA SER A 743 -36.73 15.10 18.42
C SER A 743 -36.55 14.40 17.08
N THR A 744 -37.30 14.80 16.05
CA THR A 744 -37.20 14.28 14.67
C THR A 744 -35.96 14.78 13.93
N ASP A 745 -35.34 15.85 14.42
CA ASP A 745 -34.23 16.52 13.77
C ASP A 745 -32.91 16.25 14.52
N ARG A 746 -32.96 15.37 15.53
CA ARG A 746 -31.80 15.03 16.37
C ARG A 746 -31.00 13.90 15.76
N ILE A 747 -29.73 14.16 15.46
CA ILE A 747 -28.87 13.25 14.68
C ILE A 747 -28.75 11.87 15.32
N LEU A 748 -28.34 11.80 16.59
CA LEU A 748 -28.12 10.51 17.26
C LEU A 748 -29.41 9.71 17.46
N GLU A 749 -30.52 10.38 17.74
CA GLU A 749 -31.83 9.72 17.85
C GLU A 749 -32.31 9.16 16.50
N GLN A 750 -32.08 9.87 15.38
CA GLN A 750 -32.45 9.37 14.05
C GLN A 750 -31.55 8.26 13.56
N LEU A 751 -30.23 8.41 13.72
CA LEU A 751 -29.27 7.36 13.38
C LEU A 751 -29.54 6.06 14.14
N ALA A 752 -29.91 6.15 15.42
CA ALA A 752 -30.32 4.99 16.20
C ALA A 752 -31.56 4.28 15.62
N GLN A 753 -32.51 5.03 15.06
CA GLN A 753 -33.67 4.45 14.36
C GLN A 753 -33.27 3.83 13.03
N ASP A 754 -32.38 4.47 12.28
CA ASP A 754 -31.93 3.97 10.98
C ASP A 754 -31.18 2.64 11.12
N ILE A 755 -30.36 2.50 12.16
CA ILE A 755 -29.65 1.25 12.48
C ILE A 755 -30.64 0.09 12.75
N ILE A 756 -31.65 0.31 13.61
CA ILE A 756 -32.56 -0.76 14.03
C ILE A 756 -33.78 -0.95 13.12
N GLY A 757 -34.11 0.07 12.32
CA GLY A 757 -35.32 0.13 11.49
C GLY A 757 -35.48 -1.08 10.56
N PRO A 758 -34.44 -1.50 9.82
CA PRO A 758 -34.49 -2.69 8.98
C PRO A 758 -34.70 -4.02 9.73
N ALA A 759 -34.56 -4.05 11.07
CA ALA A 759 -34.64 -5.27 11.88
C ALA A 759 -36.08 -5.69 12.31
N SER A 760 -37.12 -5.28 11.59
CA SER A 760 -38.55 -5.40 11.99
C SER A 760 -39.15 -6.83 11.93
N PRO A 761 -40.19 -7.13 12.75
CA PRO A 761 -40.12 -7.89 14.01
C PRO A 761 -39.80 -9.40 13.81
N PRO A 762 -38.92 -9.95 14.67
CA PRO A 762 -39.19 -9.96 16.12
C PRO A 762 -38.26 -9.10 16.99
N LEU A 763 -37.33 -8.32 16.41
CA LEU A 763 -36.46 -7.42 17.18
C LEU A 763 -37.14 -6.07 17.47
N SER A 764 -38.37 -6.09 18.02
CA SER A 764 -38.94 -4.86 18.59
C SER A 764 -38.33 -4.57 19.97
N SER A 765 -37.01 -4.37 20.03
CA SER A 765 -36.37 -3.80 21.22
C SER A 765 -36.51 -2.28 21.15
N ASN A 766 -37.19 -1.73 22.15
CA ASN A 766 -37.48 -0.31 22.20
C ASN A 766 -36.21 0.51 22.48
N VAL A 767 -35.75 1.30 21.51
CA VAL A 767 -34.65 2.28 21.68
C VAL A 767 -35.01 3.41 22.65
N ASN A 768 -36.20 3.40 23.28
CA ASN A 768 -36.57 4.34 24.33
C ASN A 768 -35.57 4.41 25.49
N SER A 769 -34.85 3.31 25.82
CA SER A 769 -33.81 3.36 26.85
C SER A 769 -32.65 4.27 26.43
N LEU A 770 -32.26 4.21 25.16
CA LEU A 770 -31.27 5.07 24.53
C LEU A 770 -31.77 6.53 24.46
N ASN A 771 -33.00 6.75 23.98
CA ASN A 771 -33.58 8.10 23.89
C ASN A 771 -33.72 8.76 25.28
N SER A 772 -34.10 7.98 26.30
CA SER A 772 -34.16 8.46 27.68
C SER A 772 -32.78 8.84 28.19
N TYR A 773 -31.77 8.03 27.86
CA TYR A 773 -30.38 8.35 28.17
C TYR A 773 -29.91 9.64 27.48
N LEU A 774 -30.11 9.78 26.16
CA LEU A 774 -29.67 10.95 25.40
C LEU A 774 -30.28 12.24 25.95
N ASN A 775 -31.57 12.21 26.32
CA ASN A 775 -32.21 13.33 27.02
C ASN A 775 -31.55 13.65 28.37
N SER A 776 -31.20 12.62 29.16
CA SER A 776 -30.48 12.80 30.42
C SER A 776 -29.07 13.35 30.20
N ARG A 777 -28.33 12.83 29.23
CA ARG A 777 -26.95 13.24 28.93
C ARG A 777 -26.90 14.69 28.47
N ARG A 778 -27.84 15.07 27.60
CA ARG A 778 -28.07 16.45 27.16
C ARG A 778 -28.33 17.37 28.34
N ASN A 779 -29.22 17.01 29.26
CA ASN A 779 -29.44 17.81 30.47
C ASN A 779 -28.18 17.94 31.34
N ILE A 780 -27.41 16.86 31.50
CA ILE A 780 -26.16 16.88 32.26
C ILE A 780 -25.16 17.87 31.66
N LEU A 781 -24.86 17.75 30.36
CA LEU A 781 -23.82 18.56 29.72
C LEU A 781 -24.27 20.03 29.56
N PHE A 782 -25.49 20.28 29.09
CA PHE A 782 -25.97 21.66 28.87
C PHE A 782 -26.32 22.40 30.16
N ASN A 783 -26.82 21.71 31.21
CA ASN A 783 -27.41 22.38 32.37
C ASN A 783 -26.65 22.16 33.68
N ASN A 784 -26.08 20.98 33.93
CA ASN A 784 -25.41 20.71 35.22
C ASN A 784 -23.96 21.24 35.25
N TYR A 785 -23.31 21.35 34.09
CA TYR A 785 -21.92 21.79 33.97
C TYR A 785 -21.76 23.09 33.16
N ASN A 786 -22.80 23.92 33.10
CA ASN A 786 -22.80 25.19 32.36
C ASN A 786 -21.81 26.24 32.87
N SER A 787 -21.23 26.06 34.07
CA SER A 787 -20.15 26.89 34.61
C SER A 787 -18.76 26.38 34.25
N LEU A 788 -18.66 25.11 33.83
CA LEU A 788 -17.41 24.44 33.45
C LEU A 788 -17.26 24.43 31.93
N ILE A 789 -18.27 23.90 31.23
CA ILE A 789 -18.31 23.84 29.77
C ILE A 789 -18.61 25.26 29.23
N PRO A 790 -17.83 25.77 28.26
CA PRO A 790 -18.06 27.10 27.70
C PRO A 790 -19.41 27.20 26.99
N SER A 791 -19.84 28.44 26.74
CA SER A 791 -20.96 28.70 25.83
C SER A 791 -20.59 28.33 24.40
N SER A 792 -21.61 28.23 23.54
CA SER A 792 -21.41 28.06 22.10
C SER A 792 -20.43 29.10 21.54
N GLN A 793 -19.66 28.69 20.54
CA GLN A 793 -18.68 29.54 19.88
C GLN A 793 -19.38 30.72 19.18
N THR A 794 -18.67 31.86 19.07
CA THR A 794 -19.16 32.99 18.27
C THR A 794 -19.16 32.61 16.79
N SER A 795 -20.12 33.10 16.01
CA SER A 795 -20.22 32.79 14.58
C SER A 795 -19.10 33.40 13.73
N SER A 796 -18.36 34.37 14.27
CA SER A 796 -17.30 35.08 13.55
C SER A 796 -16.16 35.43 14.51
N PRO A 797 -15.35 34.42 14.94
CA PRO A 797 -14.23 34.67 15.83
C PRO A 797 -13.11 35.41 15.12
N SER A 798 -12.37 36.24 15.87
CA SER A 798 -11.26 37.03 15.36
C SER A 798 -9.96 36.22 15.37
N LEU A 799 -9.67 35.51 14.29
CA LEU A 799 -8.35 34.89 14.05
C LEU A 799 -7.51 35.75 13.11
N THR A 800 -6.19 35.62 13.20
CA THR A 800 -5.25 36.36 12.34
C THR A 800 -4.16 35.43 11.83
N LEU A 801 -3.89 35.48 10.53
CA LEU A 801 -2.66 34.93 9.94
C LEU A 801 -1.52 35.88 10.34
N ALA A 802 -0.85 35.54 11.44
CA ALA A 802 0.00 36.49 12.17
C ALA A 802 1.45 36.50 11.68
N GLU A 803 1.92 35.40 11.10
CA GLU A 803 3.28 35.26 10.59
C GLU A 803 3.33 34.18 9.50
N VAL A 804 4.19 34.39 8.52
CA VAL A 804 4.46 33.44 7.44
C VAL A 804 5.97 33.43 7.23
N GLU A 805 6.58 32.27 7.36
CA GLU A 805 7.97 32.03 6.97
C GLU A 805 7.98 31.12 5.76
N ALA A 806 8.26 31.69 4.58
CA ALA A 806 8.40 30.96 3.33
C ALA A 806 9.84 30.49 3.05
N ASN A 807 10.83 30.98 3.80
CA ASN A 807 12.24 30.63 3.61
C ASN A 807 12.90 30.30 4.95
N PRO A 808 12.82 29.05 5.41
CA PRO A 808 13.50 28.61 6.62
C PRO A 808 15.01 28.88 6.56
N ALA A 809 15.61 29.27 7.68
CA ALA A 809 17.03 29.62 7.71
C ALA A 809 17.97 28.43 7.43
N SER A 810 17.48 27.20 7.64
CA SER A 810 18.12 25.93 7.25
C SER A 810 18.14 25.73 5.73
N GLY A 811 17.24 26.39 5.01
CA GLY A 811 16.90 26.09 3.62
C GLY A 811 16.10 24.80 3.44
N ASN A 812 15.62 24.14 4.50
CA ASN A 812 14.72 23.00 4.34
C ASN A 812 13.28 23.53 4.20
N GLN A 813 12.68 23.43 3.02
CA GLN A 813 11.34 23.97 2.78
C GLN A 813 10.25 23.26 3.60
N GLU A 814 10.49 22.02 4.03
CA GLU A 814 9.59 21.27 4.93
C GLU A 814 9.46 21.91 6.32
N GLU A 815 10.37 22.82 6.68
CA GLU A 815 10.34 23.56 7.94
C GLU A 815 9.53 24.87 7.86
N GLU A 816 9.02 25.24 6.68
CA GLU A 816 8.27 26.47 6.49
C GLU A 816 6.94 26.45 7.28
N PHE A 817 6.38 27.63 7.59
CA PHE A 817 5.17 27.67 8.41
C PHE A 817 4.30 28.90 8.23
N ILE A 818 3.03 28.72 8.60
CA ILE A 818 2.02 29.76 8.75
C ILE A 818 1.55 29.77 10.20
N ARG A 819 1.70 30.90 10.91
CA ARG A 819 1.22 31.05 12.29
C ARG A 819 -0.16 31.69 12.30
N ILE A 820 -1.15 30.98 12.83
CA ILE A 820 -2.51 31.47 13.08
C ILE A 820 -2.63 31.86 14.55
N HIS A 821 -2.94 33.12 14.82
CA HIS A 821 -3.14 33.66 16.15
C HIS A 821 -4.64 33.80 16.47
N ASN A 822 -5.02 33.36 17.67
CA ASN A 822 -6.38 33.54 18.18
C ASN A 822 -6.48 34.82 19.02
N ASN A 823 -7.10 35.88 18.49
CA ASN A 823 -7.26 37.15 19.22
C ASN A 823 -8.40 37.12 20.26
N GLU A 824 -9.13 36.02 20.37
CA GLU A 824 -10.25 35.90 21.30
C GLU A 824 -9.77 35.58 22.71
N ASN A 825 -10.54 36.05 23.70
CA ASN A 825 -10.33 35.68 25.10
C ASN A 825 -10.92 34.29 25.45
N THR A 826 -11.27 33.51 24.43
CA THR A 826 -11.79 32.14 24.51
C THR A 826 -11.12 31.25 23.48
N GLU A 827 -11.07 29.95 23.74
CA GLU A 827 -10.61 28.94 22.79
C GLU A 827 -11.53 28.94 21.56
N ILE A 828 -10.96 28.72 20.37
CA ILE A 828 -11.68 28.69 19.09
C ILE A 828 -11.44 27.34 18.39
N ASP A 829 -12.51 26.62 18.11
CA ASP A 829 -12.53 25.42 17.29
C ASP A 829 -12.57 25.82 15.82
N ILE A 830 -11.60 25.34 15.04
CA ILE A 830 -11.46 25.60 13.60
C ILE A 830 -11.55 24.30 12.79
N SER A 831 -12.16 23.26 13.34
CA SER A 831 -12.44 22.02 12.63
C SER A 831 -13.09 22.29 11.27
N ASN A 832 -12.60 21.66 10.21
CA ASN A 832 -13.07 21.79 8.82
C ASN A 832 -12.89 23.18 8.18
N TRP A 833 -12.17 24.10 8.83
CA TRP A 833 -11.76 25.33 8.18
C TRP A 833 -10.72 25.04 7.10
N THR A 834 -10.52 25.96 6.19
CA THR A 834 -9.59 25.80 5.07
C THR A 834 -8.59 26.94 4.99
N LEU A 835 -7.39 26.60 4.53
CA LEU A 835 -6.35 27.53 4.13
C LEU A 835 -6.12 27.33 2.63
N GLU A 836 -6.26 28.41 1.87
CA GLU A 836 -6.14 28.43 0.42
C GLU A 836 -5.20 29.54 -0.06
N GLY A 837 -4.70 29.44 -1.29
CA GLY A 837 -3.74 30.37 -1.88
C GLY A 837 -2.57 29.58 -2.47
N GLY A 838 -1.35 29.90 -2.05
CA GLY A 838 -0.15 29.12 -2.39
C GLY A 838 -0.09 27.73 -1.77
N VAL A 839 -0.82 27.52 -0.67
CA VAL A 839 -0.95 26.22 -0.02
C VAL A 839 -2.42 25.84 0.10
N ARG A 840 -2.69 24.54 0.20
CA ARG A 840 -4.03 23.98 0.42
C ARG A 840 -4.03 23.13 1.68
N PHE A 841 -4.91 23.46 2.62
CA PHE A 841 -5.05 22.70 3.86
C PHE A 841 -6.49 22.72 4.38
N THR A 842 -6.94 21.59 4.93
CA THR A 842 -8.21 21.48 5.66
C THR A 842 -7.91 21.04 7.08
N PHE A 843 -8.31 21.85 8.06
CA PHE A 843 -8.04 21.55 9.47
C PHE A 843 -8.85 20.33 9.94
N LYS A 844 -8.16 19.29 10.43
CA LYS A 844 -8.81 18.09 10.97
C LYS A 844 -9.74 18.43 12.13
N ALA A 845 -10.80 17.65 12.27
CA ALA A 845 -11.73 17.76 13.38
C ALA A 845 -11.02 17.60 14.74
N GLY A 846 -11.29 18.51 15.67
CA GLY A 846 -10.55 18.59 16.94
C GLY A 846 -9.51 19.70 17.01
N THR A 847 -9.23 20.39 15.91
CA THR A 847 -8.26 21.49 15.89
C THR A 847 -8.84 22.70 16.61
N VAL A 848 -8.35 22.95 17.83
CA VAL A 848 -8.80 24.05 18.69
C VAL A 848 -7.61 24.90 19.09
N ILE A 849 -7.66 26.19 18.76
CA ILE A 849 -6.63 27.16 19.13
C ILE A 849 -6.97 27.74 20.51
N GLU A 850 -5.98 27.74 21.42
CA GLU A 850 -6.13 28.33 22.74
C GLU A 850 -6.44 29.84 22.67
N ARG A 851 -7.16 30.39 23.66
CA ARG A 851 -7.34 31.84 23.82
C ARG A 851 -6.00 32.58 23.81
N ASN A 852 -5.83 33.61 22.97
CA ASN A 852 -4.55 34.33 22.81
C ASN A 852 -3.35 33.41 22.47
N GLY A 853 -3.61 32.21 21.95
CA GLY A 853 -2.59 31.22 21.57
C GLY A 853 -2.38 31.16 20.07
N ASP A 854 -1.41 30.34 19.67
CA ASP A 854 -0.99 30.17 18.28
C ASP A 854 -1.16 28.71 17.82
N LEU A 855 -1.43 28.55 16.52
CA LEU A 855 -1.35 27.29 15.79
C LEU A 855 -0.37 27.48 14.63
N TYR A 856 0.54 26.52 14.44
CA TYR A 856 1.51 26.51 13.35
C TYR A 856 1.09 25.49 12.30
N VAL A 857 0.85 25.94 11.08
CA VAL A 857 0.52 25.07 9.95
C VAL A 857 1.78 24.89 9.11
N THR A 858 2.16 23.65 8.80
CA THR A 858 3.47 23.31 8.21
C THR A 858 3.37 22.11 7.25
N PRO A 859 4.25 21.98 6.23
CA PRO A 859 4.30 20.80 5.37
C PRO A 859 4.65 19.53 6.16
N SER A 860 5.61 19.62 7.08
CA SER A 860 6.05 18.49 7.90
C SER A 860 6.12 18.87 9.37
N SER A 861 5.25 18.28 10.18
CA SER A 861 5.34 18.48 11.63
C SER A 861 6.66 17.99 12.21
N LYS A 862 7.29 16.97 11.63
CA LYS A 862 8.56 16.42 12.10
C LYS A 862 9.72 17.37 11.81
N ASP A 863 9.83 17.85 10.58
CA ASP A 863 10.91 18.77 10.21
C ASP A 863 10.75 20.08 10.96
N PHE A 864 9.53 20.59 11.07
CA PHE A 864 9.21 21.78 11.85
C PHE A 864 9.63 21.67 13.33
N ILE A 865 9.33 20.56 14.02
CA ILE A 865 9.75 20.43 15.43
C ILE A 865 11.25 20.13 15.60
N ASN A 866 11.94 19.72 14.54
CA ASN A 866 13.39 19.45 14.55
C ASN A 866 14.24 20.64 14.08
N ARG A 867 13.61 21.78 13.78
CA ARG A 867 14.29 23.03 13.41
C ARG A 867 15.38 23.40 14.40
N ASP A 868 16.53 23.84 13.87
CA ASP A 868 17.65 24.35 14.69
C ASP A 868 17.32 25.66 15.42
N THR A 869 16.31 26.41 14.92
CA THR A 869 15.91 27.71 15.47
C THR A 869 14.41 27.80 15.66
N SER A 870 14.00 28.44 16.76
CA SER A 870 12.59 28.72 17.08
C SER A 870 11.86 29.39 15.89
N PRO A 871 10.60 29.02 15.60
CA PRO A 871 9.80 28.01 16.32
C PRO A 871 10.33 26.57 16.13
N THR A 872 10.40 25.79 17.21
CA THR A 872 10.92 24.40 17.20
C THR A 872 10.29 23.54 18.31
N GLY A 873 10.59 22.24 18.34
CA GLY A 873 10.10 21.28 19.33
C GLY A 873 10.48 21.63 20.77
N GLY A 874 9.66 21.17 21.73
CA GLY A 874 9.85 21.48 23.15
C GLY A 874 9.47 22.91 23.57
N GLU A 875 8.95 23.73 22.66
CA GLU A 875 8.42 25.08 22.92
C GLU A 875 6.90 25.11 23.15
N GLU A 876 6.25 23.94 23.22
CA GLU A 876 4.80 23.78 23.43
C GLU A 876 3.96 24.37 22.28
N LEU A 877 4.42 24.20 21.03
CA LEU A 877 3.78 24.72 19.83
C LEU A 877 2.77 23.70 19.29
N LEU A 878 1.48 24.08 19.23
CA LEU A 878 0.49 23.27 18.55
C LEU A 878 0.71 23.37 17.04
N THR A 879 0.78 22.23 16.36
CA THR A 879 1.00 22.16 14.91
C THR A 879 -0.18 21.48 14.19
N ALA A 880 -0.37 21.81 12.92
CA ALA A 880 -1.25 21.12 11.99
C ALA A 880 -0.52 20.89 10.64
N SER A 881 -0.59 19.66 10.12
CA SER A 881 0.17 19.20 8.95
C SER A 881 -0.46 17.93 8.35
N PRO A 882 -0.01 17.47 7.17
CA PRO A 882 0.73 18.24 6.16
C PRO A 882 -0.22 19.11 5.33
N TYR A 883 0.20 20.33 4.96
CA TYR A 883 -0.48 21.03 3.87
C TYR A 883 0.15 20.69 2.52
N SER A 884 -0.62 20.85 1.44
CA SER A 884 -0.13 20.63 0.07
C SER A 884 0.36 21.95 -0.55
N GLY A 885 1.41 21.87 -1.36
CA GLY A 885 2.10 23.03 -1.95
C GLY A 885 3.18 23.60 -1.02
N HIS A 886 3.79 24.72 -1.44
CA HIS A 886 4.80 25.46 -0.67
C HIS A 886 4.53 26.97 -0.71
N LEU A 887 5.02 27.71 0.27
CA LEU A 887 4.84 29.17 0.31
C LEU A 887 5.75 29.88 -0.70
N SER A 888 5.18 30.84 -1.42
CA SER A 888 5.89 31.60 -2.46
C SER A 888 6.56 32.88 -1.95
N ASN A 889 7.71 33.25 -2.52
CA ASN A 889 8.38 34.54 -2.31
C ASN A 889 7.87 35.68 -3.21
N PHE A 890 6.91 35.42 -4.10
CA PHE A 890 6.39 36.41 -5.06
C PHE A 890 5.24 37.26 -4.52
N SER A 891 4.96 37.18 -3.21
CA SER A 891 3.79 37.81 -2.59
C SER A 891 2.48 37.29 -3.14
N GLU A 892 2.06 36.14 -2.63
CA GLU A 892 0.74 35.56 -2.89
C GLU A 892 -0.20 35.77 -1.71
N ILE A 893 -1.51 35.71 -1.96
CA ILE A 893 -2.53 35.85 -0.92
C ILE A 893 -2.84 34.48 -0.34
N LEU A 894 -2.56 34.31 0.95
CA LEU A 894 -3.09 33.21 1.75
C LEU A 894 -4.42 33.64 2.35
N THR A 895 -5.41 32.77 2.27
CA THR A 895 -6.78 33.03 2.73
C THR A 895 -7.21 31.95 3.71
N LEU A 896 -7.49 32.35 4.95
CA LEU A 896 -8.15 31.50 5.94
C LEU A 896 -9.66 31.63 5.80
N LYS A 897 -10.36 30.51 5.57
CA LYS A 897 -11.82 30.46 5.50
C LYS A 897 -12.39 29.56 6.59
N ASN A 898 -13.55 29.92 7.09
CA ASN A 898 -14.31 29.03 7.97
C ASN A 898 -14.98 27.89 7.18
N GLU A 899 -15.62 26.97 7.89
CA GLU A 899 -16.34 25.81 7.30
C GLU A 899 -17.43 26.21 6.27
N ASP A 900 -18.02 27.40 6.40
CA ASP A 900 -19.01 27.94 5.46
C ASP A 900 -18.37 28.60 4.21
N GLY A 901 -17.04 28.59 4.10
CA GLY A 901 -16.28 29.25 3.03
C GLY A 901 -16.18 30.78 3.19
N VAL A 902 -16.55 31.33 4.34
CA VAL A 902 -16.42 32.77 4.63
C VAL A 902 -14.96 33.07 4.99
N VAL A 903 -14.40 34.08 4.31
CA VAL A 903 -13.04 34.57 4.59
C VAL A 903 -12.98 35.17 6.00
N VAL A 904 -12.08 34.64 6.82
CA VAL A 904 -11.82 35.10 8.19
C VAL A 904 -10.63 36.06 8.22
N ASP A 905 -9.54 35.71 7.54
CA ASP A 905 -8.38 36.59 7.39
C ASP A 905 -7.59 36.27 6.11
N THR A 906 -6.76 37.22 5.69
CA THR A 906 -5.84 37.07 4.56
C THR A 906 -4.49 37.69 4.89
N ILE A 907 -3.40 37.03 4.48
CA ILE A 907 -2.04 37.60 4.56
C ILE A 907 -1.34 37.42 3.21
N ASN A 908 -0.47 38.35 2.86
CA ASN A 908 0.44 38.16 1.74
C ASN A 908 1.72 37.48 2.21
N THR A 909 2.22 36.50 1.48
CA THR A 909 3.57 36.00 1.70
C THR A 909 4.61 37.11 1.47
N PRO A 910 5.82 37.00 2.05
CA PRO A 910 6.87 37.98 1.87
C PRO A 910 7.20 38.21 0.38
N ASN A 911 7.18 39.47 -0.08
CA ASN A 911 7.63 39.84 -1.43
C ASN A 911 9.13 40.08 -1.46
N LYS A 912 9.93 39.01 -1.51
CA LYS A 912 11.39 39.11 -1.62
C LYS A 912 11.93 38.02 -2.55
N PRO A 913 11.44 37.92 -3.79
CA PRO A 913 11.96 36.91 -4.70
C PRO A 913 13.42 37.22 -5.02
N SER A 914 14.24 36.19 -5.15
CA SER A 914 15.60 36.33 -5.65
C SER A 914 15.60 36.75 -7.13
N ASP A 915 16.73 37.29 -7.62
CA ASP A 915 16.87 37.63 -9.05
C ASP A 915 16.68 36.34 -9.91
N THR A 916 17.06 35.16 -9.42
CA THR A 916 16.85 33.87 -10.11
C THR A 916 15.39 33.47 -10.12
N GLN A 917 14.65 33.63 -9.01
CA GLN A 917 13.20 33.44 -9.01
C GLN A 917 12.52 34.34 -10.06
N LEU A 918 12.89 35.63 -10.14
CA LEU A 918 12.26 36.56 -11.08
C LEU A 918 12.53 36.31 -12.56
N TYR A 919 13.68 35.71 -12.91
CA TYR A 919 14.21 35.77 -14.27
C TYR A 919 14.80 34.47 -14.82
N LEU A 920 14.84 33.37 -14.06
CA LEU A 920 15.31 32.07 -14.55
C LEU A 920 14.10 31.20 -14.88
N VAL A 921 14.02 30.70 -16.11
CA VAL A 921 12.94 29.81 -16.55
C VAL A 921 13.53 28.55 -17.18
N VAL A 922 12.83 27.42 -17.03
CA VAL A 922 13.08 26.23 -17.86
C VAL A 922 12.49 26.52 -19.24
N SER A 923 13.31 26.54 -20.28
CA SER A 923 12.88 26.90 -21.64
C SER A 923 12.66 25.71 -22.57
N GLU A 924 13.37 24.61 -22.32
CA GLU A 924 13.34 23.42 -23.16
C GLU A 924 13.77 22.19 -22.34
N ILE A 925 13.10 21.06 -22.55
CA ILE A 925 13.39 19.77 -21.92
C ILE A 925 13.47 18.71 -23.01
N MET A 926 14.57 17.98 -23.07
CA MET A 926 14.66 16.75 -23.84
C MET A 926 14.63 15.59 -22.86
N TYR A 927 13.44 15.06 -22.57
CA TYR A 927 13.24 14.00 -21.58
C TYR A 927 13.36 12.59 -22.19
N HIS A 928 12.98 12.38 -23.45
CA HIS A 928 13.09 11.08 -24.11
C HIS A 928 13.68 11.20 -25.54
N PRO A 929 15.02 11.34 -25.68
CA PRO A 929 15.68 11.44 -26.97
C PRO A 929 15.45 10.20 -27.87
N ALA A 930 15.50 10.39 -29.20
CA ALA A 930 15.33 9.29 -30.13
C ALA A 930 16.46 8.26 -30.06
N SER A 931 16.09 6.99 -30.18
CA SER A 931 17.04 5.88 -30.33
C SER A 931 17.97 6.08 -31.54
N PRO A 932 19.28 5.75 -31.43
CA PRO A 932 19.95 5.09 -30.31
C PRO A 932 20.55 6.05 -29.26
N ASN A 933 20.23 7.36 -29.29
CA ASN A 933 20.92 8.36 -28.48
C ASN A 933 20.13 8.74 -27.21
N GLY A 934 19.58 7.73 -26.51
CA GLY A 934 18.73 7.95 -25.32
C GLY A 934 19.38 8.79 -24.23
N ASP A 935 20.72 8.85 -24.17
CA ASP A 935 21.43 9.61 -23.14
C ASP A 935 21.72 11.08 -23.53
N ALA A 936 21.15 11.56 -24.63
CA ALA A 936 21.25 12.97 -25.07
C ALA A 936 20.22 13.90 -24.36
N GLU A 937 19.75 13.51 -23.18
CA GLU A 937 18.81 14.30 -22.38
C GLU A 937 19.42 15.61 -21.89
N TYR A 938 18.57 16.64 -21.78
CA TYR A 938 18.96 17.91 -21.19
C TYR A 938 17.76 18.70 -20.67
N VAL A 939 18.05 19.53 -19.67
CA VAL A 939 17.18 20.63 -19.24
C VAL A 939 17.88 21.94 -19.59
N GLU A 940 17.21 22.80 -20.34
CA GLU A 940 17.70 24.12 -20.69
C GLU A 940 17.05 25.20 -19.81
N LEU A 941 17.90 26.06 -19.24
CA LEU A 941 17.47 27.25 -18.52
C LEU A 941 17.79 28.52 -19.30
N MET A 942 16.89 29.49 -19.28
CA MET A 942 17.04 30.81 -19.90
C MET A 942 16.95 31.92 -18.85
N ASN A 943 17.86 32.89 -18.94
CA ASN A 943 17.69 34.17 -18.24
C ASN A 943 16.84 35.13 -19.09
N ILE A 944 15.60 35.35 -18.67
CA ILE A 944 14.64 36.21 -19.38
C ILE A 944 14.79 37.70 -19.05
N SER A 945 15.75 38.08 -18.20
CA SER A 945 16.04 39.49 -17.95
C SER A 945 16.70 40.16 -19.15
N ASP A 946 16.29 41.39 -19.46
CA ASP A 946 16.97 42.24 -20.45
C ASP A 946 18.22 42.93 -19.90
N THR A 947 18.43 42.93 -18.57
CA THR A 947 19.42 43.81 -17.92
C THR A 947 20.23 43.17 -16.80
N LYS A 948 19.75 42.09 -16.17
CA LYS A 948 20.43 41.43 -15.05
C LYS A 948 21.19 40.19 -15.51
N THR A 949 22.44 40.07 -15.08
CA THR A 949 23.15 38.79 -15.08
C THR A 949 22.76 38.05 -13.80
N LEU A 950 22.31 36.81 -13.93
CA LEU A 950 21.97 35.94 -12.80
C LEU A 950 23.22 35.24 -12.28
N GLU A 951 23.35 35.16 -10.96
CA GLU A 951 24.33 34.30 -10.30
C GLU A 951 23.62 32.99 -9.97
N LEU A 952 24.09 31.88 -10.53
CA LEU A 952 23.46 30.58 -10.37
C LEU A 952 24.14 29.71 -9.31
N GLY A 953 25.27 30.13 -8.74
CA GLY A 953 25.95 29.34 -7.71
C GLY A 953 25.02 28.99 -6.55
N GLY A 954 24.82 27.70 -6.30
CA GLY A 954 23.91 27.17 -5.28
C GLY A 954 22.46 26.97 -5.73
N VAL A 955 22.04 27.48 -6.90
CA VAL A 955 20.77 27.07 -7.54
C VAL A 955 20.83 25.58 -7.78
N LYS A 956 19.73 24.87 -7.59
CA LYS A 956 19.73 23.41 -7.70
C LYS A 956 18.39 22.84 -8.14
N PHE A 957 18.44 21.72 -8.84
CA PHE A 957 17.28 20.86 -9.00
C PHE A 957 17.19 19.90 -7.81
N THR A 958 15.98 19.73 -7.28
CA THR A 958 15.67 18.84 -6.14
C THR A 958 14.64 17.77 -6.47
N GLU A 959 13.96 17.88 -7.60
CA GLU A 959 13.07 16.85 -8.17
C GLU A 959 13.29 16.82 -9.71
N GLY A 960 13.11 15.64 -10.30
CA GLY A 960 13.33 15.34 -11.71
C GLY A 960 14.79 15.05 -12.04
N ILE A 961 15.69 16.00 -11.82
CA ILE A 961 17.13 15.77 -11.85
C ILE A 961 17.78 16.25 -10.56
N ASP A 962 18.90 15.66 -10.20
CA ASP A 962 19.80 16.18 -9.18
C ASP A 962 20.88 17.00 -9.88
N PHE A 963 20.92 18.31 -9.62
CA PHE A 963 22.05 19.12 -10.06
C PHE A 963 22.15 20.39 -9.25
N THR A 964 23.30 20.63 -8.62
CA THR A 964 23.62 21.93 -8.01
C THR A 964 24.62 22.70 -8.86
N PHE A 965 24.25 23.92 -9.26
CA PHE A 965 25.10 24.82 -10.05
C PHE A 965 26.34 25.24 -9.23
N PRO A 966 27.57 25.06 -9.77
CA PRO A 966 28.79 25.42 -9.07
C PRO A 966 28.89 26.90 -8.72
N ASP A 967 29.56 27.22 -7.60
CA ASP A 967 29.85 28.58 -7.18
C ASP A 967 30.50 29.40 -8.31
N GLY A 968 29.97 30.62 -8.52
CA GLY A 968 30.47 31.55 -9.54
C GLY A 968 29.92 31.32 -10.95
N THR A 969 29.00 30.36 -11.14
CA THR A 969 28.25 30.23 -12.39
C THR A 969 27.37 31.46 -12.62
N LYS A 970 27.41 32.03 -13.82
CA LYS A 970 26.68 33.26 -14.18
C LYS A 970 25.96 33.10 -15.50
N LEU A 971 24.74 33.62 -15.57
CA LEU A 971 23.93 33.62 -16.79
C LEU A 971 23.57 35.04 -17.20
N ALA A 972 24.13 35.51 -18.33
CA ALA A 972 23.91 36.87 -18.84
C ALA A 972 22.46 37.08 -19.33
N PRO A 973 21.98 38.34 -19.45
CA PRO A 973 20.68 38.65 -20.07
C PRO A 973 20.43 37.92 -21.39
N GLY A 974 19.31 37.23 -21.52
CA GLY A 974 18.91 36.47 -22.71
C GLY A 974 19.73 35.22 -23.01
N ALA A 975 20.72 34.88 -22.17
CA ALA A 975 21.56 33.71 -22.36
C ALA A 975 20.87 32.42 -21.88
N ARG A 976 21.27 31.29 -22.49
CA ARG A 976 20.81 29.94 -22.19
C ARG A 976 21.95 29.11 -21.60
N ILE A 977 21.61 28.16 -20.76
CA ILE A 977 22.55 27.22 -20.15
C ILE A 977 21.90 25.85 -20.01
N LEU A 978 22.69 24.80 -20.19
CA LEU A 978 22.22 23.42 -20.26
C LEU A 978 22.73 22.63 -19.07
N VAL A 979 21.85 21.83 -18.46
CA VAL A 979 22.24 20.70 -17.63
C VAL A 979 21.92 19.45 -18.44
N ILE A 980 22.88 18.55 -18.60
CA ILE A 980 22.78 17.41 -19.53
C ILE A 980 22.98 16.09 -18.80
N LEU A 981 22.52 14.98 -19.36
CA LEU A 981 22.77 13.66 -18.77
C LEU A 981 24.22 13.19 -19.02
N ASP A 982 24.63 13.07 -20.29
CA ASP A 982 25.98 12.65 -20.68
C ASP A 982 26.62 13.58 -21.71
N GLU A 983 27.79 14.14 -21.38
CA GLU A 983 28.51 15.08 -22.25
C GLU A 983 28.95 14.43 -23.57
N THR A 984 29.36 13.16 -23.55
CA THR A 984 29.87 12.49 -24.76
C THR A 984 28.75 12.28 -25.79
N THR A 985 27.61 11.78 -25.34
CA THR A 985 26.44 11.48 -26.16
C THR A 985 25.77 12.77 -26.63
N PHE A 986 25.61 13.74 -25.72
CA PHE A 986 25.09 15.06 -26.06
C PHE A 986 25.95 15.74 -27.15
N GLU A 987 27.28 15.76 -27.01
CA GLU A 987 28.16 16.34 -28.04
C GLU A 987 28.17 15.52 -29.34
N ALA A 988 27.91 14.21 -29.30
CA ALA A 988 27.79 13.39 -30.49
C ALA A 988 26.53 13.75 -31.31
N VAL A 989 25.43 14.13 -30.64
CA VAL A 989 24.17 14.54 -31.28
C VAL A 989 24.20 16.01 -31.69
N HIS A 990 24.59 16.92 -30.79
CA HIS A 990 24.45 18.37 -30.98
C HIS A 990 25.75 19.08 -31.37
N GLY A 991 26.88 18.38 -31.38
CA GLY A 991 28.21 18.92 -31.61
C GLY A 991 28.81 19.61 -30.37
N PRO A 992 30.13 19.82 -30.35
CA PRO A 992 30.82 20.41 -29.20
C PRO A 992 30.61 21.93 -29.09
N GLY A 993 30.82 22.46 -27.89
CA GLY A 993 30.86 23.92 -27.64
C GLY A 993 29.52 24.57 -27.28
N LYS A 994 28.53 23.78 -26.86
CA LYS A 994 27.26 24.25 -26.29
C LYS A 994 27.45 24.78 -24.84
N PRO A 995 26.57 25.65 -24.33
CA PRO A 995 26.71 26.27 -23.00
C PRO A 995 26.33 25.31 -21.87
N ILE A 996 27.14 24.28 -21.64
CA ILE A 996 26.90 23.24 -20.63
C ILE A 996 27.35 23.73 -19.23
N ALA A 997 26.45 23.71 -18.24
CA ALA A 997 26.75 23.97 -16.84
C ALA A 997 27.42 22.77 -16.15
N GLY A 998 26.99 21.57 -16.53
CA GLY A 998 27.46 20.30 -15.98
C GLY A 998 26.51 19.16 -16.32
N ILE A 999 26.84 17.98 -15.80
CA ILE A 999 26.06 16.76 -15.97
C ILE A 999 25.12 16.53 -14.79
N PHE A 1000 24.02 15.81 -14.98
CA PHE A 1000 23.14 15.32 -13.91
C PHE A 1000 23.98 14.60 -12.84
N GLN A 1001 23.63 14.82 -11.57
CA GLN A 1001 24.36 14.34 -10.39
C GLN A 1001 23.61 13.13 -9.80
N ASN A 1002 24.30 12.40 -8.91
CA ASN A 1002 23.75 11.25 -8.17
C ASN A 1002 23.13 10.13 -9.03
N GLY A 1003 23.41 10.10 -10.33
CA GLY A 1003 22.79 9.14 -11.26
C GLY A 1003 21.32 9.44 -11.56
N SER A 1004 20.84 10.66 -11.27
CA SER A 1004 19.49 11.12 -11.65
C SER A 1004 19.33 11.25 -13.16
N ARG A 1005 18.08 11.09 -13.62
CA ARG A 1005 17.66 11.10 -15.02
C ARG A 1005 16.23 11.63 -15.12
N LEU A 1006 15.86 12.21 -16.25
CA LEU A 1006 14.47 12.60 -16.51
C LEU A 1006 13.61 11.35 -16.79
N ASN A 1007 12.42 11.26 -16.22
CA ASN A 1007 11.50 10.17 -16.54
C ASN A 1007 10.90 10.32 -17.96
N ASN A 1008 10.95 9.25 -18.75
CA ASN A 1008 10.48 9.29 -20.14
C ASN A 1008 8.97 9.48 -20.31
N GLY A 1009 8.17 9.27 -19.26
CA GLY A 1009 6.73 9.48 -19.31
C GLY A 1009 6.31 10.78 -18.65
N SER A 1010 6.47 10.86 -17.32
CA SER A 1010 6.11 12.05 -16.56
C SER A 1010 7.09 12.25 -15.42
N ASP A 1011 7.48 13.50 -15.18
CA ASP A 1011 8.40 13.85 -14.10
C ASP A 1011 8.08 15.21 -13.50
N ARG A 1012 8.37 15.35 -12.20
CA ARG A 1012 8.22 16.62 -11.47
C ARG A 1012 9.54 17.36 -11.49
N ILE A 1013 9.62 18.46 -12.22
CA ILE A 1013 10.79 19.33 -12.20
C ILE A 1013 10.64 20.32 -11.05
N LYS A 1014 11.57 20.28 -10.08
CA LYS A 1014 11.68 21.31 -9.03
C LYS A 1014 13.04 21.97 -9.07
N LEU A 1015 13.05 23.26 -9.39
CA LEU A 1015 14.24 24.12 -9.42
C LEU A 1015 14.17 25.11 -8.26
N GLU A 1016 15.19 25.13 -7.42
CA GLU A 1016 15.31 25.97 -6.23
C GLU A 1016 16.47 26.96 -6.36
N ASP A 1017 16.34 28.14 -5.76
CA ASP A 1017 17.44 29.10 -5.68
C ASP A 1017 18.47 28.73 -4.62
N ALA A 1018 19.54 29.52 -4.49
CA ALA A 1018 20.61 29.28 -3.53
C ALA A 1018 20.19 29.41 -2.04
N SER A 1019 18.97 29.91 -1.78
CA SER A 1019 18.32 29.90 -0.47
C SER A 1019 17.29 28.78 -0.31
N ASN A 1020 17.25 27.83 -1.26
CA ASN A 1020 16.33 26.70 -1.35
C ASN A 1020 14.85 27.09 -1.56
N SER A 1021 14.58 28.32 -2.00
CA SER A 1021 13.23 28.72 -2.37
C SER A 1021 12.90 28.26 -3.79
N SER A 1022 11.70 27.73 -4.01
CA SER A 1022 11.26 27.32 -5.36
C SER A 1022 11.34 28.49 -6.36
N ILE A 1023 12.08 28.29 -7.45
CA ILE A 1023 12.10 29.12 -8.65
C ILE A 1023 10.96 28.67 -9.57
N GLN A 1024 10.94 27.38 -9.89
CA GLN A 1024 9.94 26.77 -10.74
C GLN A 1024 9.67 25.35 -10.26
N GLU A 1025 8.39 24.97 -10.25
CA GLU A 1025 7.94 23.63 -9.89
C GLU A 1025 6.74 23.28 -10.78
N PHE A 1026 6.81 22.16 -11.49
CA PHE A 1026 5.75 21.68 -12.39
C PHE A 1026 6.01 20.22 -12.76
N THR A 1027 4.97 19.55 -13.25
CA THR A 1027 5.08 18.19 -13.78
C THR A 1027 4.79 18.20 -15.27
N TYR A 1028 5.69 17.67 -16.10
CA TYR A 1028 5.40 17.38 -17.51
C TYR A 1028 4.89 15.95 -17.66
N ASP A 1029 4.27 15.65 -18.79
CA ASP A 1029 3.70 14.33 -19.13
C ASP A 1029 3.98 14.00 -20.61
N ASP A 1030 3.87 12.73 -20.96
CA ASP A 1030 3.99 12.20 -22.33
C ASP A 1030 2.61 11.98 -22.95
N GLU A 1031 1.54 12.05 -22.17
CA GLU A 1031 0.16 11.95 -22.64
C GLU A 1031 -0.55 13.30 -22.83
N LEU A 1032 -1.57 13.32 -23.69
CA LEU A 1032 -2.44 14.47 -23.86
C LEU A 1032 -3.05 14.89 -22.50
N PRO A 1033 -3.05 16.19 -22.15
CA PRO A 1033 -2.93 17.34 -23.05
C PRO A 1033 -1.49 17.85 -23.32
N TRP A 1034 -0.44 17.14 -22.87
CA TRP A 1034 0.95 17.49 -23.19
C TRP A 1034 1.33 17.08 -24.62
N PRO A 1035 2.34 17.73 -25.23
CA PRO A 1035 2.89 17.28 -26.50
C PRO A 1035 3.51 15.87 -26.38
N THR A 1036 3.05 14.95 -27.22
CA THR A 1036 3.45 13.54 -27.29
C THR A 1036 4.72 13.29 -28.13
N GLY A 1037 5.04 14.14 -29.11
CA GLY A 1037 6.24 13.94 -29.95
C GLY A 1037 7.60 13.99 -29.23
N PRO A 1038 7.76 14.68 -28.08
CA PRO A 1038 8.94 14.57 -27.24
C PRO A 1038 9.15 13.21 -26.54
N ASP A 1039 8.16 12.31 -26.57
CA ASP A 1039 8.24 10.95 -26.05
C ASP A 1039 8.89 10.02 -27.10
N GLY A 1040 10.22 9.97 -27.14
CA GLY A 1040 10.98 8.99 -27.93
C GLY A 1040 11.03 9.26 -29.44
N GLY A 1041 10.19 10.18 -29.94
CA GLY A 1041 10.25 10.72 -31.31
C GLY A 1041 11.48 11.60 -31.57
N GLY A 1042 12.23 11.93 -30.51
CA GLY A 1042 13.47 12.69 -30.53
C GLY A 1042 13.31 14.19 -30.62
N PHE A 1043 12.09 14.72 -30.51
CA PHE A 1043 11.86 16.14 -30.35
C PHE A 1043 12.01 16.55 -28.88
N SER A 1044 12.29 17.81 -28.60
CA SER A 1044 12.24 18.36 -27.24
C SER A 1044 10.86 18.93 -26.91
N LEU A 1045 10.54 19.02 -25.63
CA LEU A 1045 9.43 19.78 -25.09
C LEU A 1045 9.86 21.24 -24.90
N VAL A 1046 9.21 22.18 -25.58
CA VAL A 1046 9.62 23.59 -25.64
C VAL A 1046 8.55 24.49 -25.03
N LEU A 1047 8.96 25.39 -24.14
CA LEU A 1047 8.07 26.43 -23.59
C LEU A 1047 7.74 27.50 -24.65
N ILE A 1048 6.46 27.80 -24.83
CA ILE A 1048 5.98 28.82 -25.76
C ILE A 1048 6.23 30.21 -25.18
N GLU A 1049 6.91 31.08 -25.95
CA GLU A 1049 7.22 32.48 -25.55
C GLU A 1049 7.86 32.60 -24.14
N PRO A 1050 9.00 31.95 -23.86
CA PRO A 1050 9.58 31.86 -22.51
C PRO A 1050 9.89 33.24 -21.90
N THR A 1051 10.14 34.27 -22.73
CA THR A 1051 10.38 35.65 -22.29
C THR A 1051 9.20 36.30 -21.56
N ASN A 1052 7.99 35.75 -21.69
CA ASN A 1052 6.80 36.21 -20.98
C ASN A 1052 6.59 35.51 -19.63
N SER A 1053 7.46 34.55 -19.26
CA SER A 1053 7.35 33.73 -18.06
C SER A 1053 5.96 33.08 -17.89
N PRO A 1054 5.45 32.35 -18.90
CA PRO A 1054 4.18 31.64 -18.78
C PRO A 1054 4.25 30.55 -17.71
N ASP A 1055 3.09 30.12 -17.20
CA ASP A 1055 2.99 29.08 -16.16
C ASP A 1055 3.39 27.70 -16.70
N HIS A 1056 4.49 27.13 -16.19
CA HIS A 1056 5.03 25.85 -16.64
C HIS A 1056 4.12 24.65 -16.32
N ASP A 1057 3.20 24.76 -15.35
CA ASP A 1057 2.32 23.66 -14.96
C ASP A 1057 1.13 23.47 -15.93
N LEU A 1058 0.96 24.42 -16.85
CA LEU A 1058 -0.08 24.35 -17.88
C LEU A 1058 0.48 23.79 -19.19
N SER A 1059 0.06 22.58 -19.56
CA SER A 1059 0.44 21.92 -20.83
C SER A 1059 0.21 22.80 -22.07
N ALA A 1060 -0.79 23.69 -22.04
CA ALA A 1060 -1.09 24.63 -23.13
C ALA A 1060 0.02 25.66 -23.41
N ASN A 1061 0.96 25.84 -22.48
CA ASN A 1061 2.13 26.70 -22.64
C ASN A 1061 3.33 25.96 -23.21
N TRP A 1062 3.22 24.66 -23.50
CA TRP A 1062 4.27 23.83 -24.07
C TRP A 1062 3.91 23.37 -25.47
N LYS A 1063 4.93 23.15 -26.30
CA LYS A 1063 4.80 22.56 -27.63
C LYS A 1063 5.94 21.60 -27.91
N GLN A 1064 5.76 20.75 -28.91
CA GLN A 1064 6.86 20.00 -29.49
C GLN A 1064 7.86 20.95 -30.18
N GLY A 1065 9.15 20.66 -30.04
CA GLY A 1065 10.25 21.34 -30.71
C GLY A 1065 10.27 21.11 -32.23
N SER A 1066 10.94 22.00 -32.95
CA SER A 1066 10.88 22.03 -34.43
C SER A 1066 11.80 21.01 -35.09
N PHE A 1067 12.76 20.43 -34.35
CA PHE A 1067 13.77 19.52 -34.86
C PHE A 1067 13.95 18.31 -33.96
N VAL A 1068 14.26 17.17 -34.58
CA VAL A 1068 14.82 16.03 -33.87
C VAL A 1068 16.18 16.44 -33.27
N GLY A 1069 16.35 16.22 -31.98
CA GLY A 1069 17.45 16.71 -31.15
C GLY A 1069 17.19 18.09 -30.52
N GLY A 1070 16.05 18.73 -30.76
CA GLY A 1070 15.74 20.05 -30.21
C GLY A 1070 16.73 21.14 -30.63
N THR A 1071 16.75 22.26 -29.89
CA THR A 1071 17.62 23.42 -30.18
C THR A 1071 18.53 23.83 -29.02
N PRO A 1072 19.28 22.92 -28.40
CA PRO A 1072 19.97 23.22 -27.16
C PRO A 1072 21.00 24.36 -27.33
N GLY A 1073 20.91 25.33 -26.43
CA GLY A 1073 21.70 26.55 -26.38
C GLY A 1073 21.26 27.64 -27.36
N GLU A 1074 20.24 27.41 -28.18
CA GLU A 1074 19.77 28.33 -29.21
C GLU A 1074 18.27 28.61 -29.06
N PRO A 1075 17.74 29.72 -29.62
CA PRO A 1075 16.30 29.94 -29.66
C PRO A 1075 15.60 29.01 -30.66
N GLU A 1076 14.45 28.46 -30.28
CA GLU A 1076 13.55 27.79 -31.21
C GLU A 1076 13.14 28.72 -32.37
N PRO A 1077 13.17 28.25 -33.63
CA PRO A 1077 12.74 29.05 -34.77
C PRO A 1077 11.26 29.40 -34.70
N SER A 1078 10.92 30.63 -35.09
CA SER A 1078 9.54 31.07 -35.21
C SER A 1078 9.02 30.90 -36.65
N GLY A 1079 8.38 29.76 -36.93
CA GLY A 1079 7.53 29.54 -38.11
C GLY A 1079 8.25 29.19 -39.43
N PHE A 1080 7.46 29.15 -40.52
CA PHE A 1080 7.90 28.78 -41.87
C PHE A 1080 8.97 29.74 -42.42
N THR A 1081 10.03 29.19 -43.02
CA THR A 1081 11.05 29.97 -43.73
C THR A 1081 11.27 29.43 -45.16
N GLY A 1082 11.28 30.32 -46.15
CA GLY A 1082 11.52 29.97 -47.56
C GLY A 1082 10.51 30.56 -48.54
N ASP A 1083 10.59 30.18 -49.81
CA ASP A 1083 9.56 30.49 -50.81
C ASP A 1083 8.39 29.51 -50.68
N PRO A 1084 7.18 29.94 -50.26
CA PRO A 1084 6.06 29.04 -49.99
C PRO A 1084 5.52 28.33 -51.24
N ASN A 1085 5.84 28.82 -52.44
CA ASN A 1085 5.34 28.28 -53.71
C ASN A 1085 6.38 27.46 -54.49
N ALA A 1086 7.61 27.35 -53.97
CA ALA A 1086 8.61 26.50 -54.60
C ALA A 1086 8.21 25.02 -54.47
N ASP A 1087 8.48 24.24 -55.51
CA ASP A 1087 8.26 22.79 -55.59
C ASP A 1087 9.54 22.19 -56.23
N PRO A 1088 10.60 21.97 -55.42
CA PRO A 1088 11.92 21.60 -55.95
C PRO A 1088 11.99 20.19 -56.54
N ASP A 1089 11.21 19.25 -56.02
CA ASP A 1089 11.16 17.84 -56.45
C ASP A 1089 10.03 17.52 -57.44
N ARG A 1090 9.10 18.45 -57.65
CA ARG A 1090 8.05 18.44 -58.69
C ARG A 1090 6.99 17.37 -58.49
N ASP A 1091 6.67 17.06 -57.24
CA ASP A 1091 5.59 16.13 -56.92
C ASP A 1091 4.21 16.81 -56.82
N GLY A 1092 4.18 18.15 -56.86
CA GLY A 1092 2.97 18.96 -56.82
C GLY A 1092 2.65 19.53 -55.43
N LEU A 1093 3.50 19.29 -54.43
CA LEU A 1093 3.44 19.93 -53.12
C LEU A 1093 4.43 21.10 -53.08
N SER A 1094 3.94 22.27 -52.66
CA SER A 1094 4.83 23.42 -52.48
C SER A 1094 5.51 23.36 -51.11
N ASN A 1095 6.64 24.05 -50.93
CA ASN A 1095 7.35 24.08 -49.65
C ASN A 1095 6.45 24.42 -48.45
N LEU A 1096 5.42 25.27 -48.63
CA LEU A 1096 4.46 25.58 -47.56
C LEU A 1096 3.54 24.40 -47.25
N LEU A 1097 3.10 23.65 -48.26
CA LEU A 1097 2.35 22.40 -48.06
C LEU A 1097 3.24 21.34 -47.43
N GLU A 1098 4.50 21.23 -47.86
CA GLU A 1098 5.49 20.34 -47.27
C GLU A 1098 5.68 20.62 -45.77
N TYR A 1099 5.85 21.90 -45.42
CA TYR A 1099 5.92 22.34 -44.03
C TYR A 1099 4.63 22.06 -43.24
N ALA A 1100 3.47 22.23 -43.88
CA ALA A 1100 2.17 21.97 -43.26
C ALA A 1100 1.90 20.48 -43.01
N PHE A 1101 2.51 19.59 -43.80
CA PHE A 1101 2.29 18.14 -43.73
C PHE A 1101 3.45 17.38 -43.08
N GLY A 1102 4.56 18.06 -42.77
CA GLY A 1102 5.74 17.43 -42.18
C GLY A 1102 6.57 16.65 -43.20
N THR A 1103 6.44 16.96 -44.48
CA THR A 1103 7.10 16.27 -45.60
C THR A 1103 8.34 17.03 -46.08
N SER A 1104 9.17 16.41 -46.94
CA SER A 1104 10.47 16.98 -47.35
C SER A 1104 10.40 17.69 -48.71
N PRO A 1105 10.77 18.98 -48.82
CA PRO A 1105 10.82 19.75 -50.08
C PRO A 1105 11.81 19.27 -51.16
N THR A 1106 12.46 18.13 -50.93
CA THR A 1106 13.51 17.59 -51.81
C THR A 1106 13.31 16.12 -52.12
N GLN A 1107 12.26 15.50 -51.59
CA GLN A 1107 11.94 14.10 -51.79
C GLN A 1107 10.49 13.97 -52.25
N SER A 1108 10.30 13.56 -53.49
CA SER A 1108 8.97 13.35 -54.06
C SER A 1108 8.17 12.34 -53.24
N GLN A 1109 6.96 12.73 -52.84
CA GLN A 1109 6.03 11.92 -52.06
C GLN A 1109 4.64 11.85 -52.71
N PRO A 1110 3.84 10.82 -52.40
CA PRO A 1110 2.44 10.79 -52.81
C PRO A 1110 1.64 11.89 -52.11
N SER A 1111 0.53 12.31 -52.71
CA SER A 1111 -0.38 13.30 -52.11
C SER A 1111 -0.80 12.86 -50.70
N PRO A 1112 -0.51 13.65 -49.65
CA PRO A 1112 -0.89 13.34 -48.27
C PRO A 1112 -2.41 13.48 -48.05
N PHE A 1113 -3.14 13.95 -49.07
CA PHE A 1113 -4.58 14.16 -49.04
C PHE A 1113 -5.34 12.96 -49.63
N GLU A 1114 -5.90 12.11 -48.77
CA GLU A 1114 -6.69 10.93 -49.14
C GLU A 1114 -8.19 11.20 -49.06
N VAL A 1115 -8.95 10.77 -50.08
CA VAL A 1115 -10.42 10.89 -50.12
C VAL A 1115 -11.03 9.52 -50.38
N SER A 1116 -11.96 9.10 -49.52
CA SER A 1116 -12.72 7.86 -49.67
C SER A 1116 -14.22 8.09 -49.57
N VAL A 1117 -15.00 7.20 -50.20
CA VAL A 1117 -16.47 7.25 -50.19
C VAL A 1117 -17.00 5.99 -49.53
N ILE A 1118 -17.77 6.16 -48.45
CA ILE A 1118 -18.37 5.07 -47.68
C ILE A 1118 -19.88 5.19 -47.79
N GLY A 1119 -20.49 4.40 -48.69
CA GLY A 1119 -21.90 4.57 -49.05
C GLY A 1119 -22.14 5.89 -49.78
N THR A 1120 -22.80 6.83 -49.10
CA THR A 1120 -23.07 8.20 -49.56
C THR A 1120 -22.32 9.27 -48.74
N SER A 1121 -21.46 8.86 -47.81
CA SER A 1121 -20.55 9.74 -47.06
C SER A 1121 -19.20 9.88 -47.75
N VAL A 1122 -18.57 11.03 -47.55
CA VAL A 1122 -17.19 11.32 -47.92
C VAL A 1122 -16.34 11.36 -46.65
N GLN A 1123 -15.22 10.65 -46.67
CA GLN A 1123 -14.18 10.72 -45.65
C GLN A 1123 -12.90 11.27 -46.28
N ILE A 1124 -12.26 12.23 -45.61
CA ILE A 1124 -11.01 12.83 -46.04
C ILE A 1124 -9.99 12.67 -44.92
N THR A 1125 -8.81 12.12 -45.23
CA THR A 1125 -7.71 11.96 -44.27
C THR A 1125 -6.47 12.70 -44.77
N THR A 1126 -5.82 13.47 -43.89
CA THR A 1126 -4.60 14.23 -44.19
C THR A 1126 -3.69 14.30 -42.96
N PRO A 1127 -2.37 14.11 -43.09
CA PRO A 1127 -1.43 14.46 -42.03
C PRO A 1127 -1.34 15.98 -41.88
N ILE A 1128 -0.93 16.44 -40.71
CA ILE A 1128 -0.47 17.81 -40.44
C ILE A 1128 0.80 17.76 -39.60
N ASN A 1129 1.68 18.74 -39.78
CA ASN A 1129 2.83 18.95 -38.90
C ASN A 1129 2.37 19.58 -37.58
N LEU A 1130 2.65 18.92 -36.46
CA LEU A 1130 2.27 19.39 -35.11
C LEU A 1130 3.07 20.63 -34.68
N ALA A 1131 4.26 20.85 -35.25
CA ALA A 1131 5.09 22.02 -34.97
C ALA A 1131 4.66 23.29 -35.75
N ALA A 1132 3.79 23.16 -36.76
CA ALA A 1132 3.40 24.25 -37.66
C ALA A 1132 2.26 25.14 -37.09
N SER A 1133 2.46 25.67 -35.88
CA SER A 1133 1.48 26.49 -35.15
C SER A 1133 1.21 27.87 -35.79
N ASP A 1134 2.01 28.26 -36.78
CA ASP A 1134 1.90 29.50 -37.56
C ASP A 1134 1.02 29.36 -38.81
N LEU A 1135 0.34 28.22 -39.00
CA LEU A 1135 -0.54 27.96 -40.12
C LEU A 1135 -2.02 27.92 -39.72
N THR A 1136 -2.88 28.39 -40.62
CA THR A 1136 -4.31 28.05 -40.62
C THR A 1136 -4.59 27.11 -41.77
N ILE A 1137 -5.20 25.95 -41.47
CA ILE A 1137 -5.60 24.95 -42.46
C ILE A 1137 -7.13 24.91 -42.51
N ASN A 1138 -7.69 25.11 -43.71
CA ASN A 1138 -9.14 25.08 -43.93
C ASN A 1138 -9.51 24.13 -45.08
N LEU A 1139 -10.41 23.19 -44.82
CA LEU A 1139 -10.97 22.31 -45.83
C LEU A 1139 -11.99 23.06 -46.68
N GLN A 1140 -11.85 23.03 -48.00
CA GLN A 1140 -12.75 23.69 -48.93
C GLN A 1140 -13.35 22.72 -49.94
N SER A 1141 -14.58 22.99 -50.36
CA SER A 1141 -15.28 22.24 -51.39
C SER A 1141 -15.68 23.14 -52.58
N SER A 1142 -15.88 22.52 -53.75
CA SER A 1142 -16.33 23.17 -54.96
C SER A 1142 -17.15 22.23 -55.84
N ASN A 1143 -18.12 22.78 -56.58
CA ASN A 1143 -18.88 22.04 -57.60
C ASN A 1143 -18.36 22.27 -59.03
N ASP A 1144 -17.51 23.27 -59.24
CA ASP A 1144 -17.10 23.74 -60.58
C ASP A 1144 -15.61 24.05 -60.71
N LEU A 1145 -14.81 23.83 -59.66
CA LEU A 1145 -13.39 24.17 -59.52
C LEU A 1145 -13.08 25.69 -59.59
N ALA A 1146 -14.08 26.54 -59.76
CA ALA A 1146 -13.94 27.99 -59.87
C ALA A 1146 -14.31 28.70 -58.57
N VAL A 1147 -15.42 28.30 -57.94
CA VAL A 1147 -15.88 28.84 -56.66
C VAL A 1147 -15.62 27.82 -55.57
N TRP A 1148 -14.85 28.22 -54.56
CA TRP A 1148 -14.49 27.40 -53.40
C TRP A 1148 -15.11 27.98 -52.14
N ILE A 1149 -15.74 27.13 -51.34
CA ILE A 1149 -16.39 27.49 -50.07
C ILE A 1149 -15.78 26.67 -48.93
N ASP A 1150 -15.87 27.18 -47.70
CA ASP A 1150 -15.49 26.44 -46.50
C ASP A 1150 -16.38 25.20 -46.34
N ALA A 1151 -15.77 24.04 -46.18
CA ALA A 1151 -16.44 22.74 -46.07
C ALA A 1151 -16.49 22.21 -44.63
N SER A 1152 -15.90 22.91 -43.66
CA SER A 1152 -15.81 22.45 -42.26
C SER A 1152 -17.16 22.16 -41.58
N GLY A 1153 -18.24 22.82 -42.01
CA GLY A 1153 -19.59 22.55 -41.50
C GLY A 1153 -20.24 21.27 -42.04
N ASP A 1154 -19.90 20.89 -43.27
CA ASP A 1154 -20.45 19.71 -43.96
C ASP A 1154 -19.57 18.46 -43.79
N LEU A 1155 -18.28 18.69 -43.52
CA LEU A 1155 -17.23 17.70 -43.28
C LEU A 1155 -16.50 18.08 -41.98
N PRO A 1156 -17.12 17.89 -40.80
CA PRO A 1156 -16.45 18.14 -39.53
C PRO A 1156 -15.25 17.21 -39.32
N GLU A 1157 -14.24 17.70 -38.60
CA GLU A 1157 -13.15 16.85 -38.07
C GLU A 1157 -13.76 15.86 -37.07
N VAL A 1158 -13.56 14.57 -37.31
CA VAL A 1158 -14.08 13.48 -36.44
C VAL A 1158 -12.98 12.73 -35.71
N SER A 1159 -11.72 12.86 -36.16
CA SER A 1159 -10.58 12.23 -35.53
C SER A 1159 -9.29 12.98 -35.84
N ARG A 1160 -8.40 13.02 -34.86
CA ARG A 1160 -7.03 13.50 -34.95
C ARG A 1160 -6.17 12.50 -34.17
N ILE A 1161 -5.25 11.84 -34.86
CA ILE A 1161 -4.39 10.80 -34.30
C ILE A 1161 -2.96 11.28 -34.48
N ASP A 1162 -2.21 11.46 -33.39
CA ASP A 1162 -0.77 11.67 -33.47
C ASP A 1162 -0.09 10.41 -34.01
N ASN A 1163 0.79 10.56 -34.99
CA ASN A 1163 1.50 9.46 -35.63
C ASN A 1163 2.84 9.13 -34.92
N GLY A 1164 3.27 9.92 -33.93
CA GLY A 1164 4.52 9.73 -33.19
C GLY A 1164 5.77 10.15 -33.98
N ASP A 1165 5.61 10.76 -35.15
CA ASP A 1165 6.69 11.23 -36.03
C ASP A 1165 6.74 12.76 -36.18
N GLY A 1166 6.03 13.48 -35.31
CA GLY A 1166 5.84 14.92 -35.37
C GLY A 1166 4.70 15.36 -36.30
N THR A 1167 3.93 14.41 -36.84
CA THR A 1167 2.70 14.67 -37.59
C THR A 1167 1.48 14.05 -36.92
N ALA A 1168 0.29 14.62 -37.17
CA ALA A 1168 -0.98 14.00 -36.80
C ALA A 1168 -1.88 13.77 -38.02
N SER A 1169 -2.51 12.60 -38.08
CA SER A 1169 -3.52 12.23 -39.07
C SER A 1169 -4.89 12.82 -38.71
N LEU A 1170 -5.37 13.79 -39.47
CA LEU A 1170 -6.71 14.38 -39.35
C LEU A 1170 -7.68 13.65 -40.26
N THR A 1171 -8.85 13.29 -39.74
CA THR A 1171 -9.94 12.68 -40.50
C THR A 1171 -11.20 13.55 -40.42
N PHE A 1172 -11.73 13.93 -41.57
CA PHE A 1172 -13.00 14.62 -41.76
C PHE A 1172 -14.03 13.64 -42.33
N LEU A 1173 -15.27 13.67 -41.83
CA LEU A 1173 -16.33 12.76 -42.27
C LEU A 1173 -17.66 13.50 -42.45
N SER A 1174 -18.30 13.32 -43.60
CA SER A 1174 -19.60 13.93 -43.89
C SER A 1174 -20.77 13.10 -43.36
N ASP A 1175 -21.94 13.74 -43.28
CA ASP A 1175 -23.21 13.06 -43.01
C ASP A 1175 -23.52 11.93 -44.01
N SER A 1176 -24.37 11.00 -43.57
CA SER A 1176 -24.73 9.76 -44.30
C SER A 1176 -25.46 9.95 -45.64
N GLU A 1177 -25.91 11.14 -46.00
CA GLU A 1177 -26.59 11.44 -47.29
C GLU A 1177 -25.89 12.56 -48.08
N TYR A 1178 -24.59 12.77 -47.87
CA TYR A 1178 -23.86 13.92 -48.42
C TYR A 1178 -23.75 13.90 -49.96
N LEU A 1179 -23.52 12.73 -50.55
CA LEU A 1179 -23.46 12.57 -52.01
C LEU A 1179 -24.81 12.16 -52.59
N THR A 1180 -25.34 12.96 -53.54
CA THR A 1180 -26.48 12.56 -54.37
C THR A 1180 -26.03 12.07 -55.75
N SER A 1181 -26.89 11.31 -56.45
CA SER A 1181 -26.50 10.50 -57.62
C SER A 1181 -25.98 11.25 -58.86
N ASP A 1182 -26.01 12.60 -58.86
CA ASP A 1182 -25.62 13.42 -60.00
C ASP A 1182 -24.57 14.52 -59.67
N ASP A 1183 -24.05 14.60 -58.43
CA ASP A 1183 -23.15 15.68 -58.01
C ASP A 1183 -21.68 15.43 -58.35
N LYS A 1184 -20.98 16.47 -58.82
CA LYS A 1184 -19.51 16.51 -58.94
C LYS A 1184 -18.95 17.45 -57.89
N LEU A 1185 -18.36 16.89 -56.84
CA LEU A 1185 -17.72 17.62 -55.76
C LEU A 1185 -16.20 17.49 -55.85
N PHE A 1186 -15.51 18.59 -55.58
CA PHE A 1186 -14.05 18.70 -55.52
C PHE A 1186 -13.66 19.24 -54.16
N PHE A 1187 -12.56 18.74 -53.60
CA PHE A 1187 -12.05 19.16 -52.30
C PHE A 1187 -10.61 19.65 -52.42
N ARG A 1188 -10.23 20.60 -51.56
CA ARG A 1188 -8.84 21.01 -51.37
C ARG A 1188 -8.61 21.46 -49.94
N LEU A 1189 -7.37 21.38 -49.49
CA LEU A 1189 -6.93 22.11 -48.30
C LEU A 1189 -6.41 23.47 -48.72
N LYS A 1190 -6.86 24.49 -48.01
CA LYS A 1190 -6.30 25.83 -48.05
C LYS A 1190 -5.40 26.00 -46.84
N VAL A 1191 -4.10 26.07 -47.07
CA VAL A 1191 -3.09 26.36 -46.05
C VAL A 1191 -2.71 27.84 -46.18
N GLU A 1192 -2.80 28.57 -45.07
CA GLU A 1192 -2.42 29.99 -44.99
C GLU A 1192 -1.43 30.20 -43.85
N LEU A 1193 -0.36 30.93 -44.11
CA LEU A 1193 0.57 31.41 -43.09
C LEU A 1193 -0.10 32.58 -42.35
N ASN A 1194 -0.10 32.55 -41.02
CA ASN A 1194 -0.75 33.52 -40.14
C ASN A 1194 -0.02 34.87 -40.04
#